data_AF-A0A087DB27-F1
#
_entry.id   AF-A0A087DB27-F1
#
_cell.length_a   1.000
_cell.length_b   1.000
_cell.length_c   1.000
_cell.angle_alpha   90.00
_cell.angle_beta   90.00
_cell.angle_gamma   90.00
#
_symmetry.space_group_name_H-M   'P 1'
#
loop_
_entity.id
_entity.type
_entity.pdbx_description
1 polymer ?
#
loop_
_entity_poly.entity_id
_entity_poly.type
_entity_poly.pdbx_seq_one_letter_code
_entity_poly.pdbx_strand_id
1 'polypeptide(L)'
;MAASWWKKRVITLGAMLAGLAMIMGVIIGIPANAYAAIVLSPSRAHQRIDFTFDGNRLQLGVIANDTNNTRYYCIEASIITDYVAGPTRVVDDDMEVRRMAWLLDRYRNASTNDYAAIASLIQDKFGNQEQWKPQRDYLAPLHPEVFARAQEMWSEAERNTQGNAVIESTYAEGLRRGAVTVTVVNGDERQPQQVADVPFTITLEGPAVFEENGLKTLSKTSTEQEQTYQWKATGRGEVRASVTYDIPRMKHMDARQDMRAFDSFSSVPGEAVTFKVRKDFTPSVHTQVSSKVLDAGAAVFDEVTSAVVGSDSHWVPDLLLNAQGYYFAGLGVDDLQHITAPQTGESADDYLARLKADGYAPVAYGNASFSGPNQSARVQAMIKPDGSKPYLTRAGGGFSTWVWVFRKSEQSKEAQDYLTGDWSSTFLEAEESGSNRSRLTVESTVTEHSAQVGAELSDTITVAGFPDDHGSFTGDEAFGFGADRPHAQVSVWWAGDSADQKNDERYKPTGAAVPQEDEHHRKLVTWDIPAKNGMFKIGAGTLDANGDPMTFTAQQHGWYVFVWEFKGDDRVMPAASRYDDAWERTRVTEPCDPEEPCEPDEPDEEEPEEPQEEDSDEPLPDTGINMMPPLAVTAAAVLIGGVMLFIASRRHI
;
A
#
# COMPACT_ATOMS: atom_id res chain seq x y z
N MET A 1 -15.19 6.58 -57.84
CA MET A 1 -14.41 7.80 -57.58
C MET A 1 -13.77 7.62 -56.21
N ALA A 2 -12.60 6.98 -56.10
CA ALA A 2 -11.26 7.44 -56.51
C ALA A 2 -10.65 8.40 -55.47
N ALA A 3 -9.39 8.13 -55.08
CA ALA A 3 -8.56 8.89 -54.12
C ALA A 3 -8.96 8.89 -52.62
N SER A 4 -9.02 7.70 -51.97
CA SER A 4 -8.63 7.53 -50.54
C SER A 4 -8.46 6.05 -50.14
N TRP A 5 -7.70 5.28 -50.93
CA TRP A 5 -7.50 3.83 -50.69
C TRP A 5 -6.13 3.47 -50.10
N TRP A 6 -5.38 4.46 -49.61
CA TRP A 6 -4.04 4.35 -49.04
C TRP A 6 -3.98 5.08 -47.69
N LYS A 7 -4.41 4.43 -46.59
CA LYS A 7 -4.03 4.76 -45.19
C LYS A 7 -4.56 3.81 -44.09
N LYS A 8 -4.81 2.52 -44.40
CA LYS A 8 -5.23 1.49 -43.40
C LYS A 8 -4.42 0.18 -43.42
N ARG A 9 -3.19 0.18 -43.94
CA ARG A 9 -2.24 -0.95 -43.87
C ARG A 9 -0.78 -0.46 -43.81
N VAL A 10 -0.32 0.04 -42.66
CA VAL A 10 1.11 0.39 -42.43
C VAL A 10 1.61 -0.03 -41.04
N ILE A 11 0.77 -0.09 -40.00
CA ILE A 11 1.19 -0.55 -38.66
C ILE A 11 0.77 -2.00 -38.43
N THR A 12 1.36 -2.89 -39.23
CA THR A 12 1.30 -4.36 -39.06
C THR A 12 2.56 -5.00 -39.67
N LEU A 13 3.70 -4.32 -39.54
CA LEU A 13 4.98 -4.65 -40.19
C LEU A 13 6.21 -4.33 -39.32
N GLY A 14 6.01 -4.03 -38.03
CA GLY A 14 7.07 -3.71 -37.06
C GLY A 14 7.28 -4.73 -35.94
N ALA A 15 6.43 -5.77 -35.83
CA ALA A 15 6.48 -6.78 -34.76
C ALA A 15 6.83 -8.20 -35.25
N MET A 16 7.06 -8.37 -36.56
CA MET A 16 7.44 -9.66 -37.17
C MET A 16 8.93 -9.71 -37.57
N LEU A 17 9.72 -8.72 -37.17
CA LEU A 17 11.13 -8.55 -37.55
C LEU A 17 12.14 -8.82 -36.42
N ALA A 18 11.68 -9.06 -35.19
CA ALA A 18 12.51 -9.55 -34.07
C ALA A 18 12.36 -11.08 -33.84
N GLY A 19 11.22 -11.66 -34.24
CA GLY A 19 10.96 -13.11 -34.13
C GLY A 19 11.41 -13.94 -35.34
N LEU A 20 11.89 -13.31 -36.42
CA LEU A 20 12.24 -13.98 -37.69
C LEU A 20 13.76 -14.07 -37.96
N ALA A 21 14.59 -13.75 -36.95
CA ALA A 21 16.05 -13.91 -37.01
C ALA A 21 16.55 -15.27 -36.49
N MET A 22 15.67 -16.13 -35.95
CA MET A 22 16.03 -17.45 -35.41
C MET A 22 15.38 -18.65 -36.14
N ILE A 23 14.62 -18.43 -37.23
CA ILE A 23 14.02 -19.52 -38.04
C ILE A 23 14.24 -19.30 -39.55
N MET A 24 15.39 -18.76 -39.94
CA MET A 24 15.85 -18.78 -41.35
C MET A 24 17.35 -19.12 -41.42
N GLY A 25 17.66 -20.37 -41.10
CA GLY A 25 19.01 -20.94 -41.15
C GLY A 25 19.05 -22.38 -41.66
N VAL A 26 17.98 -22.83 -42.35
CA VAL A 26 17.88 -24.20 -42.90
C VAL A 26 17.29 -24.12 -44.31
N ILE A 27 17.81 -24.96 -45.21
CA ILE A 27 17.36 -25.17 -46.61
C ILE A 27 17.74 -24.05 -47.62
N ILE A 28 19.03 -23.93 -47.95
CA ILE A 28 19.61 -24.20 -49.29
C ILE A 28 21.05 -23.70 -49.30
N GLY A 29 21.97 -24.58 -49.69
CA GLY A 29 23.40 -24.33 -49.60
C GLY A 29 24.05 -25.46 -48.82
N ILE A 30 24.19 -26.63 -49.45
CA ILE A 30 25.12 -27.65 -48.99
C ILE A 30 26.51 -27.04 -49.17
N PRO A 31 27.27 -26.70 -48.11
CA PRO A 31 28.70 -26.62 -48.28
C PRO A 31 29.12 -28.05 -48.64
N ALA A 32 29.72 -28.24 -49.81
CA ALA A 32 30.48 -29.46 -50.04
C ALA A 32 31.59 -29.45 -48.98
N ASN A 33 31.37 -30.17 -47.88
CA ASN A 33 32.34 -30.29 -46.81
C ASN A 33 33.60 -30.89 -47.43
N ALA A 34 34.59 -30.03 -47.67
CA ALA A 34 35.94 -30.46 -47.95
C ALA A 34 36.45 -31.10 -46.65
N TYR A 35 36.14 -32.39 -46.46
CA TYR A 35 36.77 -33.22 -45.46
C TYR A 35 38.27 -33.14 -45.73
N ALA A 36 38.97 -32.34 -44.94
CA ALA A 36 40.41 -32.40 -44.86
C ALA A 36 40.73 -33.85 -44.44
N ALA A 37 41.33 -34.61 -45.36
CA ALA A 37 41.62 -36.02 -45.11
C ALA A 37 42.50 -36.12 -43.86
N ILE A 38 42.03 -36.84 -42.84
CA ILE A 38 42.79 -37.02 -41.61
C ILE A 38 44.01 -37.87 -41.96
N VAL A 39 45.19 -37.27 -41.97
CA VAL A 39 46.44 -37.99 -42.20
C VAL A 39 46.94 -38.50 -40.85
N LEU A 40 46.92 -39.81 -40.66
CA LEU A 40 47.53 -40.45 -39.50
C LEU A 40 49.03 -40.67 -39.73
N SER A 41 49.77 -40.60 -38.65
CA SER A 41 51.20 -40.91 -38.58
C SER A 41 51.47 -41.85 -37.42
N PRO A 42 52.48 -42.75 -37.52
CA PRO A 42 52.85 -43.61 -36.40
C PRO A 42 53.17 -42.81 -35.14
N SER A 43 52.81 -43.35 -33.98
CA SER A 43 53.18 -42.72 -32.71
C SER A 43 54.70 -42.67 -32.50
N ARG A 44 55.15 -41.75 -31.64
CA ARG A 44 56.57 -41.60 -31.29
C ARG A 44 56.92 -42.59 -30.17
N ALA A 45 58.20 -42.97 -30.05
CA ALA A 45 58.64 -43.97 -29.08
C ALA A 45 58.33 -43.62 -27.60
N HIS A 46 58.23 -42.33 -27.24
CA HIS A 46 57.83 -41.90 -25.90
C HIS A 46 56.31 -41.90 -25.67
N GLN A 47 55.51 -42.31 -26.67
CA GLN A 47 54.04 -42.34 -26.59
C GLN A 47 53.49 -43.76 -26.36
N ARG A 48 54.37 -44.77 -26.26
CA ARG A 48 53.99 -46.19 -26.18
C ARG A 48 55.10 -47.05 -25.59
N ILE A 49 54.73 -48.26 -25.18
CA ILE A 49 55.62 -49.38 -24.87
C ILE A 49 55.53 -50.38 -26.03
N ASP A 50 56.67 -50.73 -26.63
CA ASP A 50 56.76 -51.82 -27.62
C ASP A 50 56.95 -53.16 -26.89
N PHE A 51 56.11 -54.17 -27.17
CA PHE A 51 56.20 -55.51 -26.56
C PHE A 51 56.06 -56.62 -27.61
N THR A 52 56.31 -57.87 -27.22
CA THR A 52 56.13 -59.05 -28.10
C THR A 52 55.13 -60.00 -27.47
N PHE A 53 54.06 -60.33 -28.20
CA PHE A 53 53.02 -61.27 -27.78
C PHE A 53 52.63 -62.17 -28.95
N ASP A 54 52.56 -63.48 -28.69
CA ASP A 54 52.28 -64.52 -29.70
C ASP A 54 53.08 -64.34 -31.02
N GLY A 55 54.39 -64.12 -30.89
CA GLY A 55 55.32 -63.88 -32.02
C GLY A 55 55.21 -62.51 -32.70
N ASN A 56 54.19 -61.70 -32.39
CA ASN A 56 53.96 -60.39 -33.00
C ASN A 56 54.54 -59.26 -32.14
N ARG A 57 55.12 -58.23 -32.80
CA ARG A 57 55.54 -56.99 -32.13
C ARG A 57 54.36 -56.03 -32.06
N LEU A 58 53.89 -55.75 -30.85
CA LEU A 58 52.71 -54.92 -30.56
C LEU A 58 53.10 -53.68 -29.75
N GLN A 59 52.12 -52.79 -29.56
CA GLN A 59 52.30 -51.47 -28.95
C GLN A 59 51.21 -51.23 -27.90
N LEU A 60 51.59 -50.78 -26.70
CA LEU A 60 50.67 -50.31 -25.67
C LEU A 60 50.89 -48.81 -25.46
N GLY A 61 49.91 -48.00 -25.84
CA GLY A 61 50.00 -46.53 -25.77
C GLY A 61 49.20 -45.87 -26.89
N VAL A 62 49.64 -44.68 -27.29
CA VAL A 62 49.17 -44.06 -28.54
C VAL A 62 49.62 -44.93 -29.71
N ILE A 63 48.72 -45.22 -30.65
CA ILE A 63 49.01 -45.96 -31.88
C ILE A 63 49.29 -45.01 -33.05
N ALA A 64 48.49 -43.95 -33.18
CA ALA A 64 48.66 -42.94 -34.21
C ALA A 64 48.46 -41.50 -33.70
N ASN A 65 49.10 -40.53 -34.38
CA ASN A 65 48.79 -39.10 -34.24
C ASN A 65 48.27 -38.55 -35.57
N ASP A 66 47.27 -37.66 -35.55
CA ASP A 66 46.90 -36.86 -36.72
C ASP A 66 47.70 -35.54 -36.85
N THR A 67 47.45 -34.80 -37.93
CA THR A 67 48.08 -33.49 -38.21
C THR A 67 47.79 -32.41 -37.16
N ASN A 68 46.72 -32.57 -36.38
CA ASN A 68 46.37 -31.69 -35.28
C ASN A 68 46.97 -32.18 -33.94
N ASN A 69 47.83 -33.20 -33.99
CA ASN A 69 48.44 -33.88 -32.85
C ASN A 69 47.41 -34.53 -31.91
N THR A 70 46.22 -34.87 -32.44
CA THR A 70 45.27 -35.74 -31.72
C THR A 70 45.86 -37.13 -31.61
N ARG A 71 45.74 -37.75 -30.44
CA ARG A 71 46.24 -39.10 -30.16
C ARG A 71 45.13 -40.12 -30.29
N TYR A 72 45.39 -41.17 -31.04
CA TYR A 72 44.49 -42.29 -31.26
C TYR A 72 45.01 -43.53 -30.57
N TYR A 73 44.11 -44.22 -29.87
CA TYR A 73 44.35 -45.43 -29.09
C TYR A 73 43.47 -46.54 -29.65
N CYS A 74 43.98 -47.76 -29.77
CA CYS A 74 43.23 -48.86 -30.35
C CYS A 74 42.22 -49.48 -29.37
N ILE A 75 41.14 -50.06 -29.92
CA ILE A 75 40.19 -50.93 -29.19
C ILE A 75 40.23 -52.39 -29.66
N GLU A 76 41.03 -52.70 -30.68
CA GLU A 76 41.23 -54.06 -31.17
C GLU A 76 42.68 -54.49 -30.90
N ALA A 77 42.85 -55.42 -29.96
CA ALA A 77 44.16 -55.95 -29.62
C ALA A 77 44.62 -57.01 -30.64
N SER A 78 45.94 -57.17 -30.82
CA SER A 78 46.57 -58.02 -31.86
C SER A 78 46.39 -57.56 -33.32
N ILE A 79 45.54 -56.58 -33.60
CA ILE A 79 45.44 -55.97 -34.95
C ILE A 79 46.55 -54.94 -35.13
N ILE A 80 47.07 -54.81 -36.36
CA ILE A 80 48.10 -53.83 -36.73
C ILE A 80 47.46 -52.82 -37.69
N THR A 81 47.47 -51.54 -37.31
CA THR A 81 47.02 -50.43 -38.16
C THR A 81 47.90 -50.26 -39.41
N ASP A 82 47.28 -49.80 -40.50
CA ASP A 82 47.93 -49.36 -41.74
C ASP A 82 48.05 -47.82 -41.82
N TYR A 83 47.62 -47.11 -40.78
CA TYR A 83 47.58 -45.64 -40.70
C TYR A 83 46.67 -44.98 -41.76
N VAL A 84 45.70 -45.72 -42.30
CA VAL A 84 44.63 -45.15 -43.14
C VAL A 84 43.46 -44.73 -42.23
N ALA A 85 43.13 -43.43 -42.21
CA ALA A 85 41.94 -42.95 -41.51
C ALA A 85 40.66 -43.30 -42.30
N GLY A 86 39.72 -43.97 -41.65
CA GLY A 86 38.35 -44.10 -42.14
C GLY A 86 37.41 -43.04 -41.56
N PRO A 87 36.09 -43.24 -41.71
CA PRO A 87 35.07 -42.37 -41.12
C PRO A 87 35.23 -42.20 -39.60
N THR A 88 34.84 -41.02 -39.11
CA THR A 88 34.80 -40.73 -37.66
C THR A 88 33.38 -40.45 -37.21
N ARG A 89 33.03 -40.90 -36.01
CA ARG A 89 31.77 -40.58 -35.33
C ARG A 89 32.03 -40.26 -33.86
N VAL A 90 31.21 -39.41 -33.27
CA VAL A 90 31.17 -39.23 -31.81
C VAL A 90 30.69 -40.54 -31.19
N VAL A 91 31.27 -40.93 -30.06
CA VAL A 91 30.78 -42.05 -29.24
C VAL A 91 29.58 -41.57 -28.43
N ASP A 92 28.54 -42.40 -28.32
CA ASP A 92 27.33 -42.05 -27.58
C ASP A 92 27.65 -41.63 -26.14
N ASP A 93 26.92 -40.64 -25.62
CA ASP A 93 27.24 -39.99 -24.35
C ASP A 93 26.79 -40.84 -23.15
N ASP A 94 27.76 -41.31 -22.38
CA ASP A 94 27.57 -41.91 -21.06
C ASP A 94 28.72 -41.50 -20.11
N MET A 95 28.58 -41.80 -18.83
CA MET A 95 29.56 -41.37 -17.83
C MET A 95 30.92 -42.10 -17.92
N GLU A 96 30.98 -43.31 -18.46
CA GLU A 96 32.24 -43.99 -18.73
C GLU A 96 32.96 -43.34 -19.93
N VAL A 97 32.20 -42.98 -20.97
CA VAL A 97 32.67 -42.22 -22.15
C VAL A 97 33.16 -40.83 -21.76
N ARG A 98 32.42 -40.07 -20.93
CA ARG A 98 32.86 -38.75 -20.44
C ARG A 98 34.13 -38.85 -19.61
N ARG A 99 34.24 -39.84 -18.71
CA ARG A 99 35.48 -40.07 -17.91
C ARG A 99 36.67 -40.36 -18.79
N MET A 100 36.49 -41.17 -19.84
CA MET A 100 37.55 -41.44 -20.80
C MET A 100 37.91 -40.20 -21.64
N ALA A 101 36.91 -39.44 -22.09
CA ALA A 101 37.14 -38.19 -22.82
C ALA A 101 37.86 -37.15 -21.95
N TRP A 102 37.51 -37.03 -20.67
CA TRP A 102 38.20 -36.19 -19.69
C TRP A 102 39.67 -36.57 -19.56
N LEU A 103 39.99 -37.87 -19.42
CA LEU A 103 41.38 -38.34 -19.40
C LEU A 103 42.14 -38.03 -20.70
N LEU A 104 41.48 -38.23 -21.85
CA LEU A 104 42.06 -37.96 -23.17
C LEU A 104 42.36 -36.46 -23.40
N ASP A 105 41.57 -35.57 -22.80
CA ASP A 105 41.82 -34.13 -22.79
C ASP A 105 42.92 -33.74 -21.78
N ARG A 106 42.78 -34.19 -20.52
CA ARG A 106 43.68 -33.89 -19.41
C ARG A 106 45.11 -34.32 -19.71
N TYR A 107 45.28 -35.51 -20.26
CA TYR A 107 46.57 -36.11 -20.58
C TYR A 107 47.01 -35.87 -22.04
N ARG A 108 46.55 -34.75 -22.64
CA ARG A 108 47.06 -34.19 -23.90
C ARG A 108 48.55 -33.87 -23.93
N ASN A 109 49.27 -33.95 -22.81
CA ASN A 109 50.74 -34.09 -22.77
C ASN A 109 51.12 -34.87 -21.51
N ALA A 110 51.60 -36.10 -21.69
CA ALA A 110 51.83 -37.06 -20.60
C ALA A 110 53.12 -37.89 -20.82
N SER A 111 53.49 -38.71 -19.83
CA SER A 111 54.63 -39.63 -19.93
C SER A 111 54.31 -40.92 -20.71
N THR A 112 55.34 -41.69 -21.08
CA THR A 112 55.16 -43.02 -21.72
C THR A 112 54.23 -43.93 -20.93
N ASN A 113 54.36 -43.93 -19.60
CA ASN A 113 53.56 -44.79 -18.72
C ASN A 113 52.12 -44.29 -18.63
N ASP A 114 51.90 -42.97 -18.63
CA ASP A 114 50.56 -42.38 -18.67
C ASP A 114 49.83 -42.74 -19.99
N TYR A 115 50.52 -42.70 -21.13
CA TYR A 115 49.92 -43.14 -22.40
C TYR A 115 49.60 -44.62 -22.42
N ALA A 116 50.48 -45.46 -21.89
CA ALA A 116 50.25 -46.89 -21.76
C ALA A 116 49.07 -47.19 -20.81
N ALA A 117 48.89 -46.39 -19.76
CA ALA A 117 47.78 -46.49 -18.81
C ALA A 117 46.44 -46.06 -19.44
N ILE A 118 46.43 -44.98 -20.23
CA ILE A 118 45.24 -44.58 -20.99
C ILE A 118 44.88 -45.63 -22.04
N ALA A 119 45.88 -46.22 -22.71
CA ALA A 119 45.66 -47.30 -23.67
C ALA A 119 45.09 -48.56 -23.01
N SER A 120 45.60 -48.95 -21.84
CA SER A 120 45.05 -50.10 -21.10
C SER A 120 43.65 -49.83 -20.56
N LEU A 121 43.32 -48.60 -20.14
CA LEU A 121 41.94 -48.22 -19.80
C LEU A 121 41.01 -48.27 -21.01
N ILE A 122 41.43 -47.76 -22.17
CA ILE A 122 40.62 -47.81 -23.40
C ILE A 122 40.35 -49.24 -23.83
N GLN A 123 41.34 -50.12 -23.69
CA GLN A 123 41.16 -51.56 -23.93
C GLN A 123 40.31 -52.23 -22.83
N ASP A 124 40.51 -51.93 -21.54
CA ASP A 124 39.72 -52.48 -20.41
C ASP A 124 38.23 -52.09 -20.50
N LYS A 125 37.89 -50.91 -21.05
CA LYS A 125 36.53 -50.36 -21.11
C LYS A 125 35.83 -50.53 -22.46
N PHE A 126 36.52 -50.19 -23.55
CA PHE A 126 35.94 -50.11 -24.89
C PHE A 126 36.54 -51.13 -25.88
N GLY A 127 37.49 -51.95 -25.42
CA GLY A 127 38.21 -52.92 -26.24
C GLY A 127 37.51 -54.26 -26.42
N ASN A 128 37.92 -55.01 -27.44
CA ASN A 128 37.52 -56.41 -27.59
C ASN A 128 38.20 -57.28 -26.52
N GLN A 129 37.43 -57.67 -25.50
CA GLN A 129 37.95 -58.40 -24.33
C GLN A 129 38.50 -59.80 -24.66
N GLU A 130 38.03 -60.45 -25.72
CA GLU A 130 38.57 -61.74 -26.16
C GLU A 130 40.02 -61.61 -26.67
N GLN A 131 40.32 -60.49 -27.32
CA GLN A 131 41.66 -60.16 -27.83
C GLN A 131 42.55 -59.55 -26.74
N TRP A 132 41.99 -58.66 -25.92
CA TRP A 132 42.75 -57.87 -24.96
C TRP A 132 43.15 -58.65 -23.71
N LYS A 133 42.24 -59.43 -23.11
CA LYS A 133 42.51 -60.10 -21.83
C LYS A 133 43.79 -60.96 -21.81
N PRO A 134 44.10 -61.77 -22.84
CA PRO A 134 45.36 -62.52 -22.88
C PRO A 134 46.61 -61.62 -22.88
N GLN A 135 46.57 -60.47 -23.55
CA GLN A 135 47.67 -59.50 -23.56
C GLN A 135 47.78 -58.78 -22.22
N ARG A 136 46.63 -58.41 -21.64
CA ARG A 136 46.55 -57.78 -20.32
C ARG A 136 47.18 -58.66 -19.24
N ASP A 137 46.85 -59.96 -19.22
CA ASP A 137 47.39 -60.93 -18.27
C ASP A 137 48.91 -61.17 -18.46
N TYR A 138 49.42 -61.03 -19.70
CA TYR A 138 50.87 -61.05 -20.00
C TYR A 138 51.58 -59.75 -19.58
N LEU A 139 50.96 -58.60 -19.79
CA LEU A 139 51.54 -57.28 -19.52
C LEU A 139 51.49 -56.89 -18.03
N ALA A 140 50.46 -57.31 -17.29
CA ALA A 140 50.27 -56.97 -15.88
C ALA A 140 51.49 -57.27 -14.97
N PRO A 141 52.16 -58.44 -15.05
CA PRO A 141 53.37 -58.70 -14.25
C PRO A 141 54.64 -58.02 -14.80
N LEU A 142 54.65 -57.58 -16.07
CA LEU A 142 55.79 -56.92 -16.71
C LEU A 142 55.79 -55.40 -16.50
N HIS A 143 54.59 -54.81 -16.44
CA HIS A 143 54.35 -53.37 -16.30
C HIS A 143 53.32 -53.05 -15.20
N PRO A 144 53.48 -53.56 -13.96
CA PRO A 144 52.53 -53.32 -12.88
C PRO A 144 52.31 -51.82 -12.59
N GLU A 145 53.32 -50.98 -12.84
CA GLU A 145 53.25 -49.52 -12.73
C GLU A 145 52.22 -48.90 -13.69
N VAL A 146 52.05 -49.46 -14.89
CA VAL A 146 51.08 -48.97 -15.89
C VAL A 146 49.65 -49.27 -15.46
N PHE A 147 49.39 -50.46 -14.93
CA PHE A 147 48.05 -50.86 -14.49
C PHE A 147 47.66 -50.24 -13.14
N ALA A 148 48.62 -49.99 -12.24
CA ALA A 148 48.39 -49.17 -11.06
C ALA A 148 48.04 -47.71 -11.46
N ARG A 149 48.83 -47.12 -12.38
CA ARG A 149 48.58 -45.77 -12.88
C ARG A 149 47.23 -45.62 -13.59
N ALA A 150 46.80 -46.65 -14.32
CA ALA A 150 45.47 -46.71 -14.92
C ALA A 150 44.35 -46.63 -13.87
N GLN A 151 44.47 -47.33 -12.74
CA GLN A 151 43.49 -47.25 -11.65
C GLN A 151 43.46 -45.86 -11.00
N GLU A 152 44.64 -45.27 -10.74
CA GLU A 152 44.75 -43.90 -10.21
C GLU A 152 44.05 -42.88 -11.12
N MET A 153 44.33 -42.93 -12.43
CA MET A 153 43.71 -42.08 -13.44
C MET A 153 42.19 -42.27 -13.51
N TRP A 154 41.72 -43.51 -13.44
CA TRP A 154 40.29 -43.78 -13.47
C TRP A 154 39.59 -43.14 -12.26
N SER A 155 40.13 -43.30 -11.06
CA SER A 155 39.60 -42.64 -9.86
C SER A 155 39.80 -41.13 -9.84
N GLU A 156 40.81 -40.57 -10.52
CA GLU A 156 40.92 -39.13 -10.78
C GLU A 156 39.76 -38.65 -11.66
N ALA A 157 39.48 -39.34 -12.76
CA ALA A 157 38.37 -39.01 -13.66
C ALA A 157 37.00 -39.13 -12.97
N GLU A 158 36.81 -40.13 -12.09
CA GLU A 158 35.57 -40.29 -11.31
C GLU A 158 35.25 -39.08 -10.41
N ARG A 159 36.26 -38.40 -9.87
CA ARG A 159 36.08 -37.18 -9.07
C ARG A 159 35.92 -35.92 -9.90
N ASN A 160 36.55 -35.84 -11.08
CA ASN A 160 36.66 -34.59 -11.86
C ASN A 160 35.80 -34.54 -13.13
N THR A 161 35.10 -35.62 -13.50
CA THR A 161 34.23 -35.63 -14.68
C THR A 161 32.83 -35.16 -14.33
N GLN A 162 32.41 -34.05 -14.95
CA GLN A 162 31.10 -33.43 -14.81
C GLN A 162 29.94 -34.36 -15.19
N GLY A 163 29.08 -34.64 -14.20
CA GLY A 163 27.86 -35.42 -14.34
C GLY A 163 26.62 -34.56 -14.57
N ASN A 164 26.50 -33.47 -13.83
CA ASN A 164 25.33 -32.58 -13.84
C ASN A 164 25.72 -31.15 -13.46
N ALA A 165 24.83 -30.19 -13.73
CA ALA A 165 24.89 -28.84 -13.18
C ALA A 165 23.54 -28.52 -12.52
N VAL A 166 23.57 -28.29 -11.22
CA VAL A 166 22.41 -27.99 -10.37
C VAL A 166 22.20 -26.47 -10.34
N ILE A 167 20.94 -26.02 -10.30
CA ILE A 167 20.59 -24.61 -10.14
C ILE A 167 19.40 -24.43 -9.19
N GLU A 168 19.61 -23.62 -8.16
CA GLU A 168 18.58 -23.22 -7.19
C GLU A 168 18.32 -21.71 -7.27
N SER A 169 17.18 -21.25 -6.74
CA SER A 169 16.81 -19.83 -6.70
C SER A 169 16.29 -19.42 -5.32
N THR A 170 16.65 -18.21 -4.90
CA THR A 170 16.24 -17.60 -3.62
C THR A 170 15.74 -16.17 -3.85
N TYR A 171 14.90 -15.66 -2.95
CA TYR A 171 14.38 -14.29 -2.98
C TYR A 171 15.10 -13.41 -1.95
N ALA A 172 15.31 -12.13 -2.30
CA ALA A 172 15.98 -11.14 -1.45
C ALA A 172 15.12 -9.88 -1.22
N GLU A 173 14.37 -9.41 -2.22
CA GLU A 173 13.48 -8.24 -2.11
C GLU A 173 12.08 -8.60 -2.63
N GLY A 174 11.32 -9.36 -1.84
CA GLY A 174 10.03 -9.93 -2.27
C GLY A 174 10.18 -10.67 -3.60
N LEU A 175 9.38 -10.32 -4.60
CA LEU A 175 9.46 -10.86 -5.96
C LEU A 175 10.29 -9.99 -6.94
N ARG A 176 10.97 -8.94 -6.47
CA ARG A 176 11.77 -8.04 -7.35
C ARG A 176 13.19 -8.47 -7.55
N ARG A 177 13.84 -9.00 -6.51
CA ARG A 177 15.24 -9.39 -6.53
C ARG A 177 15.44 -10.70 -5.80
N GLY A 178 16.49 -11.39 -6.20
CA GLY A 178 16.92 -12.62 -5.57
C GLY A 178 18.22 -13.09 -6.21
N ALA A 179 18.59 -14.32 -5.92
CA ALA A 179 19.76 -14.94 -6.51
C ALA A 179 19.43 -16.28 -7.14
N VAL A 180 20.28 -16.72 -8.06
CA VAL A 180 20.42 -18.12 -8.43
C VAL A 180 21.78 -18.63 -7.98
N THR A 181 21.83 -19.83 -7.42
CA THR A 181 23.07 -20.51 -7.05
C THR A 181 23.27 -21.68 -7.99
N VAL A 182 24.48 -21.82 -8.55
CA VAL A 182 24.84 -22.86 -9.50
C VAL A 182 26.04 -23.65 -8.98
N THR A 183 25.93 -24.97 -9.16
CA THR A 183 26.94 -25.94 -8.74
C THR A 183 27.10 -27.00 -9.82
N VAL A 184 28.30 -27.12 -10.40
CA VAL A 184 28.64 -28.23 -11.30
C VAL A 184 29.17 -29.38 -10.46
N VAL A 185 28.62 -30.58 -10.66
CA VAL A 185 28.94 -31.77 -9.86
C VAL A 185 29.40 -32.94 -10.73
N ASN A 186 30.16 -33.86 -10.14
CA ASN A 186 30.65 -35.06 -10.82
C ASN A 186 29.52 -36.07 -11.08
N GLY A 187 29.84 -37.12 -11.86
CA GLY A 187 28.92 -38.22 -12.14
C GLY A 187 28.73 -39.23 -11.00
N ASP A 188 28.72 -38.81 -9.74
CA ASP A 188 28.35 -39.65 -8.58
C ASP A 188 26.91 -39.31 -8.13
N GLU A 189 25.97 -40.20 -8.42
CA GLU A 189 24.54 -40.03 -8.08
C GLU A 189 24.24 -40.14 -6.56
N ARG A 190 25.17 -40.67 -5.75
CA ARG A 190 24.97 -40.92 -4.32
C ARG A 190 25.57 -39.83 -3.46
N GLN A 191 26.76 -39.35 -3.84
CA GLN A 191 27.49 -38.29 -3.17
C GLN A 191 28.13 -37.36 -4.22
N PRO A 192 27.32 -36.54 -4.92
CA PRO A 192 27.83 -35.61 -5.91
C PRO A 192 28.84 -34.64 -5.28
N GLN A 193 30.02 -34.56 -5.88
CA GLN A 193 31.12 -33.68 -5.48
C GLN A 193 31.27 -32.54 -6.48
N GLN A 194 31.62 -31.36 -5.99
CA GLN A 194 31.77 -30.15 -6.80
C GLN A 194 32.98 -30.26 -7.73
N VAL A 195 32.81 -29.87 -9.00
CA VAL A 195 33.85 -29.96 -10.03
C VAL A 195 34.21 -28.57 -10.52
N ALA A 196 35.48 -28.20 -10.41
CA ALA A 196 36.02 -26.93 -10.90
C ALA A 196 36.38 -26.98 -12.41
N ASP A 197 36.70 -25.81 -12.98
CA ASP A 197 37.20 -25.64 -14.35
C ASP A 197 36.22 -26.06 -15.48
N VAL A 198 34.92 -26.23 -15.19
CA VAL A 198 33.89 -26.53 -16.19
C VAL A 198 33.20 -25.25 -16.64
N PRO A 199 33.24 -24.89 -17.94
CA PRO A 199 32.44 -23.80 -18.49
C PRO A 199 30.95 -24.10 -18.36
N PHE A 200 30.17 -23.12 -17.93
CA PHE A 200 28.71 -23.18 -17.88
C PHE A 200 28.06 -21.85 -18.26
N THR A 201 26.81 -21.89 -18.67
CA THR A 201 26.00 -20.71 -18.97
C THR A 201 24.62 -20.82 -18.32
N ILE A 202 24.26 -19.78 -17.56
CA ILE A 202 22.92 -19.64 -16.98
C ILE A 202 22.06 -18.80 -17.94
N THR A 203 20.80 -19.19 -18.13
CA THR A 203 19.80 -18.45 -18.92
C THR A 203 18.54 -18.20 -18.10
N LEU A 204 18.04 -16.95 -18.12
CA LEU A 204 16.78 -16.52 -17.51
C LEU A 204 15.70 -16.32 -18.58
N GLU A 205 14.82 -17.31 -18.72
CA GLU A 205 13.64 -17.26 -19.57
C GLU A 205 12.46 -16.66 -18.80
N GLY A 206 12.32 -15.34 -18.84
CA GLY A 206 11.18 -14.63 -18.27
C GLY A 206 11.39 -13.12 -18.18
N PRO A 207 10.61 -12.39 -17.36
CA PRO A 207 10.79 -10.97 -17.10
C PRO A 207 11.80 -10.72 -15.97
N ALA A 208 13.03 -11.25 -16.12
CA ALA A 208 14.17 -10.97 -15.24
C ALA A 208 15.48 -10.88 -16.02
N VAL A 209 16.50 -10.26 -15.42
CA VAL A 209 17.88 -10.15 -15.92
C VAL A 209 18.86 -10.25 -14.76
N PHE A 210 20.10 -10.65 -15.04
CA PHE A 210 21.18 -10.60 -14.05
C PHE A 210 21.56 -9.15 -13.71
N GLU A 211 21.86 -8.88 -12.45
CA GLU A 211 22.28 -7.55 -12.03
C GLU A 211 23.68 -7.17 -12.54
N GLU A 212 24.58 -8.16 -12.65
CA GLU A 212 25.98 -7.99 -13.05
C GLU A 212 26.13 -7.36 -14.46
N ASN A 213 25.31 -7.79 -15.42
CA ASN A 213 25.43 -7.39 -16.82
C ASN A 213 24.14 -6.83 -17.45
N GLY A 214 22.99 -6.90 -16.75
CA GLY A 214 21.69 -6.48 -17.27
C GLY A 214 21.12 -7.38 -18.39
N LEU A 215 21.71 -8.55 -18.62
CA LEU A 215 21.31 -9.50 -19.66
C LEU A 215 20.56 -10.70 -19.08
N LYS A 216 19.97 -11.50 -19.96
CA LYS A 216 19.32 -12.77 -19.61
C LYS A 216 20.28 -13.95 -19.46
N THR A 217 21.54 -13.78 -19.86
CA THR A 217 22.52 -14.86 -19.90
C THR A 217 23.79 -14.48 -19.15
N LEU A 218 24.42 -15.49 -18.52
CA LEU A 218 25.66 -15.34 -17.77
C LEU A 218 26.52 -16.58 -17.99
N SER A 219 27.66 -16.42 -18.66
CA SER A 219 28.64 -17.49 -18.87
C SER A 219 29.80 -17.36 -17.87
N LYS A 220 30.14 -18.47 -17.20
CA LYS A 220 31.08 -18.55 -16.08
C LYS A 220 31.82 -19.89 -16.12
N THR A 221 32.76 -20.08 -15.20
CA THR A 221 33.50 -21.34 -15.01
C THR A 221 33.32 -21.77 -13.55
N SER A 222 33.07 -23.06 -13.35
CA SER A 222 32.82 -23.64 -12.03
C SER A 222 34.05 -23.65 -11.12
N THR A 223 33.81 -23.73 -9.82
CA THR A 223 34.81 -23.81 -8.76
C THR A 223 34.50 -24.98 -7.82
N GLU A 224 35.43 -25.33 -6.91
CA GLU A 224 35.19 -26.26 -5.79
C GLU A 224 34.29 -25.66 -4.69
N GLN A 225 33.39 -24.74 -5.07
CA GLN A 225 32.46 -24.00 -4.24
C GLN A 225 31.26 -23.58 -5.11
N GLU A 226 30.09 -23.48 -4.48
CA GLU A 226 28.87 -22.99 -5.12
C GLU A 226 29.00 -21.52 -5.52
N GLN A 227 28.38 -21.13 -6.64
CA GLN A 227 28.48 -19.77 -7.17
C GLN A 227 27.11 -19.11 -7.29
N THR A 228 26.96 -17.96 -6.64
CA THR A 228 25.68 -17.25 -6.52
C THR A 228 25.65 -15.96 -7.34
N TYR A 229 24.59 -15.76 -8.11
CA TYR A 229 24.43 -14.63 -9.03
C TYR A 229 23.09 -13.92 -8.83
N GLN A 230 23.14 -12.59 -8.65
CA GLN A 230 21.95 -11.78 -8.37
C GLN A 230 21.13 -11.51 -9.65
N TRP A 231 19.81 -11.59 -9.53
CA TRP A 231 18.84 -11.25 -10.58
C TRP A 231 17.85 -10.19 -10.11
N LYS A 232 17.34 -9.40 -11.06
CA LYS A 232 16.26 -8.43 -10.84
C LYS A 232 15.14 -8.58 -11.86
N ALA A 233 13.91 -8.37 -11.41
CA ALA A 233 12.70 -8.39 -12.21
C ALA A 233 12.63 -7.18 -13.16
N THR A 234 12.24 -7.44 -14.40
CA THR A 234 11.97 -6.41 -15.42
C THR A 234 10.48 -6.24 -15.71
N GLY A 235 9.63 -7.11 -15.15
CA GLY A 235 8.17 -7.08 -15.27
C GLY A 235 7.52 -8.07 -14.31
N ARG A 236 6.31 -8.55 -14.62
CA ARG A 236 5.56 -9.56 -13.85
C ARG A 236 5.44 -10.85 -14.66
N GLY A 237 5.71 -11.99 -14.03
CA GLY A 237 5.53 -13.31 -14.65
C GLY A 237 6.37 -14.41 -14.01
N GLU A 238 6.38 -15.58 -14.62
CA GLU A 238 7.30 -16.66 -14.25
C GLU A 238 8.64 -16.49 -14.98
N VAL A 239 9.71 -16.91 -14.31
CA VAL A 239 11.07 -17.00 -14.82
C VAL A 239 11.54 -18.43 -14.65
N ARG A 240 11.96 -19.04 -15.75
CA ARG A 240 12.75 -20.28 -15.71
C ARG A 240 14.23 -19.93 -15.77
N ALA A 241 14.97 -20.28 -14.73
CA ALA A 241 16.42 -20.25 -14.75
C ALA A 241 16.94 -21.64 -15.08
N SER A 242 17.71 -21.78 -16.16
CA SER A 242 18.33 -23.02 -16.59
C SER A 242 19.84 -22.86 -16.72
N VAL A 243 20.58 -23.95 -16.48
CA VAL A 243 22.03 -24.01 -16.70
C VAL A 243 22.36 -24.98 -17.82
N THR A 244 23.29 -24.61 -18.70
CA THR A 244 24.01 -25.54 -19.58
C THR A 244 25.46 -25.60 -19.15
N TYR A 245 26.11 -26.75 -19.28
CA TYR A 245 27.50 -26.96 -18.92
C TYR A 245 28.21 -27.81 -19.97
N ASP A 246 29.51 -27.58 -20.15
CA ASP A 246 30.29 -28.27 -21.18
C ASP A 246 30.76 -29.65 -20.69
N ILE A 247 30.61 -30.68 -21.53
CA ILE A 247 31.08 -32.05 -21.29
C ILE A 247 32.16 -32.45 -22.33
N PRO A 248 33.18 -33.24 -21.94
CA PRO A 248 34.16 -33.76 -22.88
C PRO A 248 33.58 -34.94 -23.68
N ARG A 249 33.87 -35.00 -24.99
CA ARG A 249 33.40 -36.07 -25.88
C ARG A 249 34.55 -36.89 -26.46
N MET A 250 34.30 -38.19 -26.64
CA MET A 250 35.21 -39.12 -27.30
C MET A 250 34.73 -39.38 -28.74
N LYS A 251 35.66 -39.49 -29.70
CA LYS A 251 35.39 -39.96 -31.06
C LYS A 251 35.87 -41.38 -31.25
N HIS A 252 35.15 -42.09 -32.11
CA HIS A 252 35.59 -43.28 -32.81
C HIS A 252 36.19 -42.91 -34.16
N MET A 253 37.14 -43.70 -34.61
CA MET A 253 37.54 -43.77 -36.01
C MET A 253 37.46 -45.23 -36.44
N ASP A 254 36.67 -45.47 -37.48
CA ASP A 254 36.65 -46.75 -38.20
C ASP A 254 38.00 -46.85 -38.94
N ALA A 255 38.74 -47.94 -38.78
CA ALA A 255 40.02 -48.14 -39.47
C ALA A 255 40.34 -49.65 -39.61
N ARG A 256 41.52 -49.98 -40.18
CA ARG A 256 42.00 -51.38 -40.14
C ARG A 256 42.15 -51.92 -38.72
N GLN A 257 42.42 -51.02 -37.77
CA GLN A 257 42.39 -51.26 -36.33
C GLN A 257 41.59 -50.10 -35.74
N ASP A 258 40.39 -50.36 -35.25
CA ASP A 258 39.50 -49.30 -34.76
C ASP A 258 40.10 -48.53 -33.59
N MET A 259 39.81 -47.22 -33.55
CA MET A 259 40.45 -46.30 -32.60
C MET A 259 39.46 -45.41 -31.82
N ARG A 260 39.95 -44.92 -30.69
CA ARG A 260 39.35 -43.87 -29.84
C ARG A 260 40.31 -42.69 -29.70
N ALA A 261 39.75 -41.49 -29.60
CA ALA A 261 40.48 -40.25 -29.36
C ALA A 261 39.58 -39.19 -28.70
N PHE A 262 40.16 -38.13 -28.13
CA PHE A 262 39.37 -36.95 -27.77
C PHE A 262 38.76 -36.30 -29.02
N ASP A 263 37.50 -35.89 -28.94
CA ASP A 263 36.80 -35.17 -30.00
C ASP A 263 36.77 -33.65 -29.74
N SER A 264 35.89 -33.23 -28.83
CA SER A 264 35.53 -31.84 -28.56
C SER A 264 34.84 -31.72 -27.20
N PHE A 265 34.69 -30.50 -26.69
CA PHE A 265 33.68 -30.21 -25.67
C PHE A 265 32.33 -29.92 -26.33
N SER A 266 31.23 -30.20 -25.64
CA SER A 266 29.87 -29.87 -26.06
C SER A 266 29.06 -29.41 -24.88
N SER A 267 28.32 -28.31 -25.02
CA SER A 267 27.36 -27.90 -23.99
C SER A 267 26.15 -28.83 -23.98
N VAL A 268 25.72 -29.24 -22.79
CA VAL A 268 24.51 -30.02 -22.53
C VAL A 268 23.66 -29.34 -21.46
N PRO A 269 22.33 -29.55 -21.43
CA PRO A 269 21.49 -29.03 -20.36
C PRO A 269 21.83 -29.72 -19.03
N GLY A 270 21.93 -28.91 -17.97
CA GLY A 270 21.78 -29.36 -16.59
C GLY A 270 20.33 -29.14 -16.13
N GLU A 271 20.18 -28.78 -14.87
CA GLU A 271 18.87 -28.55 -14.25
C GLU A 271 18.26 -27.18 -14.58
N ALA A 272 17.01 -27.01 -14.17
CA ALA A 272 16.31 -25.73 -14.26
C ALA A 272 15.32 -25.57 -13.10
N VAL A 273 15.27 -24.37 -12.54
CA VAL A 273 14.32 -23.94 -11.51
C VAL A 273 13.36 -22.90 -12.08
N THR A 274 12.10 -22.91 -11.66
CA THR A 274 11.09 -21.92 -12.07
C THR A 274 10.59 -21.16 -10.84
N PHE A 275 10.53 -19.84 -10.93
CA PHE A 275 10.11 -18.95 -9.85
C PHE A 275 9.30 -17.76 -10.39
N LYS A 276 8.53 -17.09 -9.53
CA LYS A 276 7.72 -15.93 -9.92
C LYS A 276 8.49 -14.64 -9.66
N VAL A 277 8.34 -13.66 -10.54
CA VAL A 277 8.92 -12.32 -10.35
C VAL A 277 7.88 -11.24 -10.61
N ARG A 278 8.08 -10.09 -9.97
CA ARG A 278 7.23 -8.92 -10.13
C ARG A 278 7.99 -7.64 -9.85
N LYS A 279 8.24 -6.83 -10.88
CA LYS A 279 8.79 -5.47 -10.75
C LYS A 279 7.79 -4.53 -10.07
N ASP A 280 6.54 -4.52 -10.56
CA ASP A 280 5.52 -3.57 -10.15
C ASP A 280 4.84 -3.91 -8.81
N PHE A 281 4.11 -2.95 -8.25
CA PHE A 281 3.18 -3.16 -7.16
C PHE A 281 2.03 -2.15 -7.21
N THR A 282 1.01 -2.41 -6.40
CA THR A 282 -0.15 -1.53 -6.22
C THR A 282 -0.19 -1.15 -4.73
N PRO A 283 0.06 0.12 -4.36
CA PRO A 283 -0.07 0.59 -2.99
C PRO A 283 -1.56 0.71 -2.64
N SER A 284 -1.86 0.71 -1.36
CA SER A 284 -3.17 1.03 -0.82
C SER A 284 -3.01 1.72 0.53
N VAL A 285 -4.10 2.24 1.09
CA VAL A 285 -4.19 2.50 2.52
C VAL A 285 -5.33 1.67 3.12
N HIS A 286 -5.19 1.33 4.38
CA HIS A 286 -6.30 1.05 5.29
C HIS A 286 -6.39 2.22 6.25
N THR A 287 -7.59 2.60 6.60
CA THR A 287 -7.92 3.90 7.18
C THR A 287 -8.99 3.73 8.26
N GLN A 288 -9.14 4.71 9.14
CA GLN A 288 -10.17 4.70 10.17
C GLN A 288 -10.37 6.12 10.72
N VAL A 289 -11.60 6.63 10.65
CA VAL A 289 -11.92 7.93 11.27
C VAL A 289 -11.59 7.92 12.76
N SER A 290 -10.87 8.94 13.23
CA SER A 290 -10.42 9.00 14.64
C SER A 290 -11.58 9.08 15.65
N SER A 291 -12.80 9.36 15.20
CA SER A 291 -14.03 9.37 16.01
C SER A 291 -15.25 9.13 15.12
N LYS A 292 -16.14 8.22 15.53
CA LYS A 292 -17.38 7.90 14.78
C LYS A 292 -18.47 8.97 14.85
N VAL A 293 -18.44 9.80 15.89
CA VAL A 293 -19.42 10.87 16.13
C VAL A 293 -18.67 12.15 16.45
N LEU A 294 -18.99 13.25 15.75
CA LEU A 294 -18.32 14.55 15.87
C LEU A 294 -19.33 15.68 16.06
N ASP A 295 -19.10 16.57 17.03
CA ASP A 295 -19.94 17.75 17.23
C ASP A 295 -19.75 18.82 16.15
N ALA A 296 -20.79 19.61 15.86
CA ALA A 296 -20.69 20.76 14.97
C ALA A 296 -19.66 21.79 15.47
N GLY A 297 -18.65 22.07 14.63
CA GLY A 297 -17.49 22.90 14.95
C GLY A 297 -16.23 22.11 15.34
N ALA A 298 -16.31 20.77 15.46
CA ALA A 298 -15.15 19.91 15.67
C ALA A 298 -14.25 19.85 14.42
N ALA A 299 -12.95 19.63 14.64
CA ALA A 299 -12.02 19.31 13.56
C ALA A 299 -12.09 17.82 13.22
N VAL A 300 -12.08 17.51 11.93
CA VAL A 300 -12.10 16.13 11.42
C VAL A 300 -10.67 15.57 11.33
N PHE A 301 -10.48 14.35 11.81
CA PHE A 301 -9.22 13.61 11.72
C PHE A 301 -9.46 12.18 11.22
N ASP A 302 -8.43 11.62 10.61
CA ASP A 302 -8.39 10.27 10.08
C ASP A 302 -7.03 9.60 10.39
N GLU A 303 -7.02 8.29 10.60
CA GLU A 303 -5.83 7.48 10.88
C GLU A 303 -5.48 6.63 9.65
N VAL A 304 -4.51 7.08 8.86
CA VAL A 304 -4.19 6.50 7.54
C VAL A 304 -3.00 5.57 7.66
N THR A 305 -3.16 4.28 7.37
CA THR A 305 -2.10 3.26 7.41
C THR A 305 -1.78 2.73 6.02
N SER A 306 -0.51 2.83 5.59
CA SER A 306 -0.06 2.33 4.29
C SER A 306 -0.12 0.81 4.17
N ALA A 307 -0.47 0.32 2.98
CA ALA A 307 -0.60 -1.10 2.66
C ALA A 307 -0.28 -1.39 1.18
N VAL A 308 -0.45 -2.63 0.76
CA VAL A 308 -0.31 -3.06 -0.65
C VAL A 308 -1.43 -4.02 -1.04
N VAL A 309 -1.84 -3.98 -2.30
CA VAL A 309 -2.94 -4.83 -2.80
C VAL A 309 -2.41 -6.18 -3.28
N GLY A 310 -2.84 -7.24 -2.59
CA GLY A 310 -2.57 -8.65 -2.94
C GLY A 310 -1.25 -9.19 -2.38
N SER A 311 -1.22 -10.51 -2.09
CA SER A 311 -0.08 -11.23 -1.47
C SER A 311 1.24 -11.08 -2.22
N ASP A 312 1.15 -10.99 -3.54
CA ASP A 312 2.29 -10.94 -4.46
C ASP A 312 2.69 -9.48 -4.78
N SER A 313 2.17 -8.49 -4.03
CA SER A 313 2.67 -7.11 -4.01
C SER A 313 3.54 -6.91 -2.78
N HIS A 314 4.65 -6.19 -2.97
CA HIS A 314 5.48 -5.70 -1.87
C HIS A 314 5.72 -4.21 -2.11
N TRP A 315 5.87 -3.39 -1.08
CA TRP A 315 6.35 -2.02 -1.27
C TRP A 315 7.81 -2.05 -1.78
N VAL A 316 8.29 -1.00 -2.45
CA VAL A 316 9.73 -0.87 -2.78
C VAL A 316 10.41 -0.21 -1.58
N PRO A 317 11.44 -0.82 -0.96
CA PRO A 317 12.09 -0.25 0.23
C PRO A 317 12.45 1.24 0.05
N ASP A 318 12.09 2.05 1.04
CA ASP A 318 12.29 3.51 1.12
C ASP A 318 11.64 4.35 -0.01
N LEU A 319 10.84 3.75 -0.90
CA LEU A 319 10.14 4.48 -1.95
C LEU A 319 9.00 5.31 -1.37
N LEU A 320 9.22 6.63 -1.30
CA LEU A 320 8.23 7.60 -0.85
C LEU A 320 7.06 7.73 -1.84
N LEU A 321 5.84 7.43 -1.37
CA LEU A 321 4.58 7.69 -2.06
C LEU A 321 3.71 8.66 -1.25
N ASN A 322 2.93 9.47 -1.95
CA ASN A 322 1.95 10.41 -1.38
C ASN A 322 0.52 9.95 -1.68
N ALA A 323 -0.31 9.82 -0.64
CA ALA A 323 -1.73 9.57 -0.74
C ALA A 323 -2.52 10.87 -0.49
N GLN A 324 -3.58 11.10 -1.24
CA GLN A 324 -4.50 12.24 -1.05
C GLN A 324 -5.87 11.74 -0.58
N GLY A 325 -6.41 12.41 0.44
CA GLY A 325 -7.71 12.13 1.02
C GLY A 325 -8.74 13.17 0.60
N TYR A 326 -9.96 12.72 0.34
CA TYR A 326 -11.12 13.53 -0.01
C TYR A 326 -12.22 13.26 1.01
N TYR A 327 -12.61 14.28 1.78
CA TYR A 327 -13.62 14.16 2.81
C TYR A 327 -14.97 14.67 2.31
N PHE A 328 -16.00 13.83 2.41
CA PHE A 328 -17.38 14.10 2.01
C PHE A 328 -18.24 14.16 3.27
N ALA A 329 -19.16 15.12 3.36
CA ALA A 329 -20.01 15.30 4.54
C ALA A 329 -21.35 15.96 4.20
N GLY A 330 -22.35 15.74 5.04
CA GLY A 330 -23.74 16.16 4.81
C GLY A 330 -24.53 15.10 4.03
N LEU A 331 -24.14 13.83 4.17
CA LEU A 331 -24.81 12.67 3.58
C LEU A 331 -26.02 12.26 4.42
N GLY A 332 -27.09 11.80 3.76
CA GLY A 332 -28.33 11.33 4.39
C GLY A 332 -28.33 9.84 4.72
N VAL A 333 -29.43 9.35 5.30
CA VAL A 333 -29.61 7.90 5.60
C VAL A 333 -29.61 7.05 4.34
N ASP A 334 -30.26 7.51 3.28
CA ASP A 334 -30.32 6.78 2.00
C ASP A 334 -28.92 6.61 1.38
N ASP A 335 -28.00 7.55 1.59
CA ASP A 335 -26.63 7.47 1.07
C ASP A 335 -25.84 6.29 1.67
N LEU A 336 -26.12 5.89 2.93
CA LEU A 336 -25.45 4.75 3.58
C LEU A 336 -25.65 3.42 2.81
N GLN A 337 -26.68 3.33 1.98
CA GLN A 337 -26.97 2.17 1.13
C GLN A 337 -26.18 2.18 -0.20
N HIS A 338 -25.50 3.29 -0.54
CA HIS A 338 -24.87 3.55 -1.84
C HIS A 338 -23.33 3.41 -1.79
N ILE A 339 -22.84 2.37 -1.10
CA ILE A 339 -21.41 2.02 -1.05
C ILE A 339 -20.88 1.82 -2.48
N THR A 340 -19.91 2.62 -2.87
CA THR A 340 -19.46 2.72 -4.26
C THR A 340 -17.97 2.46 -4.38
N ALA A 341 -17.59 1.36 -5.03
CA ALA A 341 -16.19 1.01 -5.26
C ALA A 341 -15.63 1.59 -6.57
N PRO A 342 -14.30 1.78 -6.68
CA PRO A 342 -13.65 2.04 -7.96
C PRO A 342 -13.72 0.82 -8.88
N GLN A 343 -13.86 1.05 -10.19
CA GLN A 343 -13.88 -0.01 -11.20
C GLN A 343 -12.45 -0.48 -11.54
N THR A 344 -12.31 -1.71 -12.05
CA THR A 344 -11.01 -2.27 -12.41
C THR A 344 -10.30 -1.43 -13.48
N GLY A 345 -9.24 -0.73 -13.09
CA GLY A 345 -8.46 0.14 -13.98
C GLY A 345 -9.04 1.54 -14.19
N GLU A 346 -10.07 1.93 -13.42
CA GLU A 346 -10.52 3.33 -13.32
C GLU A 346 -9.40 4.20 -12.75
N SER A 347 -9.21 5.41 -13.29
CA SER A 347 -8.28 6.37 -12.69
C SER A 347 -8.88 7.00 -11.44
N ALA A 348 -8.05 7.54 -10.56
CA ALA A 348 -8.55 8.23 -9.36
C ALA A 348 -9.44 9.43 -9.74
N ASP A 349 -9.14 10.10 -10.86
CA ASP A 349 -9.90 11.27 -11.31
C ASP A 349 -11.23 10.89 -11.99
N ASP A 350 -11.27 9.81 -12.76
CA ASP A 350 -12.53 9.30 -13.33
C ASP A 350 -13.49 8.84 -12.22
N TYR A 351 -12.95 8.15 -11.20
CA TYR A 351 -13.71 7.69 -10.04
C TYR A 351 -14.29 8.86 -9.23
N LEU A 352 -13.48 9.87 -8.89
CA LEU A 352 -13.95 11.07 -8.21
C LEU A 352 -14.93 11.89 -9.06
N ALA A 353 -14.76 11.90 -10.40
CA ALA A 353 -15.70 12.53 -11.31
C ALA A 353 -17.05 11.79 -11.38
N ARG A 354 -17.05 10.46 -11.25
CA ARG A 354 -18.25 9.62 -11.16
C ARG A 354 -19.01 9.88 -9.87
N LEU A 355 -18.35 9.82 -8.70
CA LEU A 355 -18.96 10.21 -7.42
C LEU A 355 -19.59 11.60 -7.49
N LYS A 356 -18.93 12.56 -8.15
CA LYS A 356 -19.47 13.91 -8.36
C LYS A 356 -20.68 13.96 -9.31
N ALA A 357 -20.74 13.09 -10.32
CA ALA A 357 -21.90 12.96 -11.19
C ALA A 357 -23.12 12.38 -10.45
N ASP A 358 -22.86 11.50 -9.48
CA ASP A 358 -23.85 10.92 -8.57
C ASP A 358 -24.28 11.89 -7.44
N GLY A 359 -23.67 13.08 -7.36
CA GLY A 359 -24.01 14.16 -6.43
C GLY A 359 -23.00 14.42 -5.31
N TYR A 360 -22.03 13.53 -5.13
CA TYR A 360 -21.07 13.58 -4.02
C TYR A 360 -19.87 14.47 -4.35
N ALA A 361 -19.76 15.61 -3.67
CA ALA A 361 -18.62 16.53 -3.80
C ALA A 361 -17.82 16.62 -2.49
N PRO A 362 -16.48 16.53 -2.53
CA PRO A 362 -15.66 16.64 -1.33
C PRO A 362 -15.70 18.08 -0.78
N VAL A 363 -15.78 18.19 0.54
CA VAL A 363 -15.85 19.47 1.28
C VAL A 363 -14.53 19.81 1.99
N ALA A 364 -13.64 18.84 2.13
CA ALA A 364 -12.28 18.99 2.67
C ALA A 364 -11.33 17.93 2.10
N TYR A 365 -10.05 18.09 2.41
CA TYR A 365 -8.95 17.32 1.83
C TYR A 365 -7.92 16.92 2.89
N GLY A 366 -7.15 15.88 2.62
CA GLY A 366 -6.04 15.41 3.44
C GLY A 366 -4.87 14.95 2.57
N ASN A 367 -3.68 14.84 3.15
CA ASN A 367 -2.51 14.30 2.48
C ASN A 367 -1.64 13.52 3.47
N ALA A 368 -1.15 12.35 3.05
CA ALA A 368 -0.26 11.50 3.83
C ALA A 368 0.90 11.02 2.95
N SER A 369 2.05 10.72 3.55
CA SER A 369 3.26 10.30 2.84
C SER A 369 3.91 9.11 3.54
N PHE A 370 4.26 8.08 2.77
CA PHE A 370 4.74 6.79 3.30
C PHE A 370 5.93 6.28 2.48
N SER A 371 6.94 5.72 3.14
CA SER A 371 8.13 5.09 2.53
C SER A 371 8.12 3.56 2.58
N GLY A 372 7.10 2.98 3.23
CA GLY A 372 6.93 1.53 3.40
C GLY A 372 5.48 1.19 3.78
N PRO A 373 5.14 -0.11 3.87
CA PRO A 373 3.84 -0.57 4.33
C PRO A 373 3.76 -0.56 5.86
N ASN A 374 2.55 -0.60 6.41
CA ASN A 374 2.25 -0.58 7.85
C ASN A 374 2.80 0.68 8.58
N GLN A 375 2.93 1.80 7.86
CA GLN A 375 3.22 3.11 8.44
C GLN A 375 1.90 3.86 8.62
N SER A 376 1.64 4.37 9.83
CA SER A 376 0.41 5.13 10.13
C SER A 376 0.69 6.64 10.22
N ALA A 377 -0.24 7.44 9.71
CA ALA A 377 -0.22 8.89 9.79
C ALA A 377 -1.61 9.43 10.16
N ARG A 378 -1.67 10.23 11.23
CA ARG A 378 -2.88 10.95 11.60
C ARG A 378 -3.02 12.22 10.76
N VAL A 379 -4.09 12.31 9.98
CA VAL A 379 -4.34 13.42 9.05
C VAL A 379 -5.48 14.29 9.57
N GLN A 380 -5.34 15.61 9.47
CA GLN A 380 -6.41 16.58 9.75
C GLN A 380 -7.03 17.09 8.44
N ALA A 381 -8.35 17.17 8.38
CA ALA A 381 -9.05 17.70 7.21
C ALA A 381 -8.78 19.21 7.01
N MET A 382 -8.43 19.60 5.79
CA MET A 382 -8.15 20.98 5.38
C MET A 382 -9.15 21.46 4.32
N ILE A 383 -9.48 22.76 4.33
CA ILE A 383 -10.45 23.35 3.38
C ILE A 383 -9.94 23.34 1.92
N LYS A 384 -8.62 23.21 1.72
CA LYS A 384 -7.95 23.10 0.42
C LYS A 384 -6.85 22.03 0.51
N PRO A 385 -6.49 21.35 -0.59
CA PRO A 385 -5.44 20.32 -0.59
C PRO A 385 -4.12 20.79 0.04
N ASP A 386 -3.60 21.94 -0.40
CA ASP A 386 -2.37 22.56 0.14
C ASP A 386 -2.67 23.66 1.17
N GLY A 387 -3.80 23.57 1.87
CA GLY A 387 -4.28 24.59 2.81
C GLY A 387 -3.80 24.37 4.24
N SER A 388 -3.51 25.47 4.96
CA SER A 388 -3.23 25.46 6.40
C SER A 388 -4.45 25.72 7.29
N LYS A 389 -5.64 25.90 6.69
CA LYS A 389 -6.89 26.15 7.42
C LYS A 389 -7.69 24.85 7.58
N PRO A 390 -7.87 24.34 8.81
CA PRO A 390 -8.68 23.16 9.06
C PRO A 390 -10.12 23.34 8.59
N TYR A 391 -10.69 22.23 8.10
CA TYR A 391 -12.12 22.09 7.98
C TYR A 391 -12.72 21.78 9.37
N LEU A 392 -13.85 22.42 9.66
CA LEU A 392 -14.66 22.15 10.84
C LEU A 392 -16.04 21.67 10.39
N THR A 393 -16.59 20.70 11.11
CA THR A 393 -17.93 20.13 10.87
C THR A 393 -19.00 21.22 10.88
N ARG A 394 -20.01 21.10 10.01
CA ARG A 394 -21.06 22.12 9.82
C ARG A 394 -22.19 21.95 10.82
N ALA A 395 -22.88 23.04 11.14
CA ALA A 395 -24.04 23.04 12.05
C ALA A 395 -25.22 22.17 11.59
N GLY A 396 -25.37 21.91 10.28
CA GLY A 396 -26.41 21.04 9.75
C GLY A 396 -26.14 19.54 9.90
N GLY A 397 -24.95 19.13 10.37
CA GLY A 397 -24.61 17.73 10.61
C GLY A 397 -24.60 16.84 9.36
N GLY A 398 -25.08 15.60 9.52
CA GLY A 398 -25.16 14.56 8.50
C GLY A 398 -23.94 13.62 8.49
N PHE A 399 -24.10 12.47 7.84
CA PHE A 399 -23.03 11.48 7.72
C PHE A 399 -21.89 11.98 6.82
N SER A 400 -20.76 11.29 6.91
CA SER A 400 -19.52 11.62 6.22
C SER A 400 -18.63 10.41 6.02
N THR A 401 -17.73 10.49 5.04
CA THR A 401 -16.72 9.47 4.72
C THR A 401 -15.48 10.14 4.14
N TRP A 402 -14.35 9.45 4.23
CA TRP A 402 -13.19 9.73 3.39
C TRP A 402 -13.18 8.85 2.14
N VAL A 403 -12.45 9.31 1.12
CA VAL A 403 -11.92 8.50 0.01
C VAL A 403 -10.45 8.84 -0.15
N TRP A 404 -9.59 7.83 -0.15
CA TRP A 404 -8.15 7.99 -0.29
C TRP A 404 -7.67 7.50 -1.65
N VAL A 405 -6.71 8.20 -2.26
CA VAL A 405 -6.16 7.85 -3.58
C VAL A 405 -4.64 7.92 -3.61
N PHE A 406 -4.03 7.02 -4.38
CA PHE A 406 -2.68 7.19 -4.90
C PHE A 406 -2.77 7.45 -6.40
N ARG A 407 -2.47 8.68 -6.85
CA ARG A 407 -2.27 8.95 -8.28
C ARG A 407 -0.86 8.62 -8.68
N LYS A 408 -0.67 7.73 -9.65
CA LYS A 408 0.64 7.38 -10.21
C LYS A 408 1.31 8.61 -10.84
N SER A 409 0.56 9.40 -11.60
CA SER A 409 1.04 10.59 -12.30
C SER A 409 1.67 11.67 -11.39
N GLU A 410 1.22 11.73 -10.14
CA GLU A 410 1.67 12.72 -9.14
C GLU A 410 2.85 12.24 -8.28
N GLN A 411 3.24 10.97 -8.38
CA GLN A 411 4.41 10.44 -7.67
C GLN A 411 5.72 10.81 -8.36
N SER A 412 6.84 10.57 -7.68
CA SER A 412 8.18 10.70 -8.26
C SER A 412 8.33 9.83 -9.53
N LYS A 413 9.22 10.23 -10.45
CA LYS A 413 9.51 9.45 -11.67
C LYS A 413 9.96 8.02 -11.36
N GLU A 414 10.70 7.84 -10.27
CA GLU A 414 11.11 6.53 -9.78
C GLU A 414 9.91 5.69 -9.34
N ALA A 415 8.98 6.26 -8.56
CA ALA A 415 7.77 5.56 -8.17
C ALA A 415 6.91 5.17 -9.38
N GLN A 416 6.81 6.04 -10.39
CA GLN A 416 6.06 5.75 -11.63
C GLN A 416 6.58 4.51 -12.38
N ASP A 417 7.85 4.15 -12.23
CA ASP A 417 8.43 2.93 -12.81
C ASP A 417 8.04 1.63 -12.08
N TYR A 418 7.51 1.73 -10.85
CA TYR A 418 7.10 0.60 -10.02
C TYR A 418 5.59 0.50 -9.79
N LEU A 419 4.83 1.57 -9.97
CA LEU A 419 3.38 1.56 -9.76
C LEU A 419 2.64 0.94 -10.95
N THR A 420 1.69 0.03 -10.68
CA THR A 420 0.81 -0.54 -11.74
C THR A 420 -0.09 0.50 -12.40
N GLY A 421 -0.52 1.50 -11.63
CA GLY A 421 -1.52 2.50 -12.01
C GLY A 421 -1.91 3.30 -10.76
N ASP A 422 -3.05 3.97 -10.83
CA ASP A 422 -3.67 4.60 -9.67
C ASP A 422 -4.27 3.55 -8.71
N TRP A 423 -4.57 3.98 -7.49
CA TRP A 423 -5.41 3.24 -6.54
C TRP A 423 -6.38 4.21 -5.85
N SER A 424 -7.54 3.72 -5.43
CA SER A 424 -8.52 4.46 -4.64
C SER A 424 -9.23 3.55 -3.63
N SER A 425 -9.62 4.08 -2.48
CA SER A 425 -10.49 3.40 -1.52
C SER A 425 -11.96 3.43 -1.98
N THR A 426 -12.81 2.62 -1.35
CA THR A 426 -14.25 2.60 -1.64
C THR A 426 -14.92 3.79 -0.93
N PHE A 427 -15.95 4.37 -1.55
CA PHE A 427 -16.76 5.43 -0.96
C PHE A 427 -17.80 4.82 -0.01
N LEU A 428 -17.93 5.40 1.19
CA LEU A 428 -18.74 4.90 2.31
C LEU A 428 -18.33 3.50 2.81
N GLU A 429 -17.02 3.28 3.01
CA GLU A 429 -16.57 2.16 3.83
C GLU A 429 -16.97 2.42 5.30
N ALA A 430 -17.50 1.39 5.96
CA ALA A 430 -18.02 1.52 7.31
C ALA A 430 -16.98 2.05 8.30
N GLU A 431 -15.71 1.63 8.18
CA GLU A 431 -14.59 2.08 9.02
C GLU A 431 -14.22 3.55 8.76
N GLU A 432 -14.37 4.03 7.52
CA GLU A 432 -14.15 5.42 7.07
C GLU A 432 -15.26 6.40 7.38
N SER A 433 -16.41 5.88 7.78
CA SER A 433 -17.63 6.66 7.86
C SER A 433 -17.91 7.14 9.28
N GLY A 434 -18.44 8.35 9.42
CA GLY A 434 -18.75 8.97 10.70
C GLY A 434 -19.94 9.92 10.61
N SER A 435 -20.62 10.13 11.73
CA SER A 435 -21.74 11.06 11.85
C SER A 435 -21.28 12.41 12.39
N ASN A 436 -21.65 13.49 11.71
CA ASN A 436 -21.49 14.85 12.23
C ASN A 436 -22.81 15.28 12.85
N ARG A 437 -22.79 15.66 14.12
CA ARG A 437 -23.98 16.02 14.87
C ARG A 437 -24.50 17.40 14.51
N SER A 438 -25.77 17.48 14.16
CA SER A 438 -26.45 18.75 13.92
C SER A 438 -26.57 19.55 15.21
N ARG A 439 -26.44 20.87 15.11
CA ARG A 439 -26.61 21.80 16.23
C ARG A 439 -28.01 22.41 16.19
N LEU A 440 -28.75 22.24 17.28
CA LEU A 440 -30.09 22.79 17.41
C LEU A 440 -30.08 24.28 17.78
N THR A 441 -31.16 24.96 17.41
CA THR A 441 -31.57 26.27 17.93
C THR A 441 -32.96 26.13 18.53
N VAL A 442 -33.13 26.66 19.74
CA VAL A 442 -34.37 26.57 20.53
C VAL A 442 -34.73 27.97 20.99
N GLU A 443 -35.98 28.35 20.79
CA GLU A 443 -36.58 29.60 21.28
C GLU A 443 -37.86 29.23 22.04
N SER A 444 -38.06 29.74 23.25
CA SER A 444 -39.25 29.51 24.08
C SER A 444 -39.81 30.85 24.57
N THR A 445 -41.12 30.93 24.79
CA THR A 445 -41.82 32.14 25.20
C THR A 445 -43.13 31.78 25.90
N VAL A 446 -43.18 32.01 27.22
CA VAL A 446 -44.40 31.78 28.01
C VAL A 446 -45.55 32.66 27.51
N THR A 447 -46.77 32.13 27.59
CA THR A 447 -47.97 32.84 27.18
C THR A 447 -48.23 34.08 28.07
N GLU A 448 -47.86 34.01 29.35
CA GLU A 448 -48.03 35.09 30.33
C GLU A 448 -46.76 35.24 31.19
N HIS A 449 -46.17 36.44 31.26
CA HIS A 449 -45.02 36.70 32.14
C HIS A 449 -45.40 36.98 33.60
N SER A 450 -46.69 37.22 33.88
CA SER A 450 -47.23 37.45 35.21
C SER A 450 -48.58 36.75 35.34
N ALA A 451 -48.78 35.98 36.40
CA ALA A 451 -50.02 35.25 36.66
C ALA A 451 -50.34 35.19 38.18
N GLN A 452 -51.49 34.64 38.55
CA GLN A 452 -51.88 34.42 39.96
C GLN A 452 -51.88 32.92 40.31
N VAL A 453 -51.76 32.61 41.61
CA VAL A 453 -51.94 31.23 42.11
C VAL A 453 -53.29 30.68 41.65
N GLY A 454 -53.29 29.48 41.10
CA GLY A 454 -54.44 28.85 40.45
C GLY A 454 -54.53 29.05 38.92
N ALA A 455 -53.66 29.86 38.32
CA ALA A 455 -53.57 29.99 36.86
C ALA A 455 -52.95 28.73 36.20
N GLU A 456 -53.43 28.37 35.01
CA GLU A 456 -52.78 27.38 34.15
C GLU A 456 -51.68 28.04 33.31
N LEU A 457 -50.46 27.52 33.38
CA LEU A 457 -49.31 28.06 32.65
C LEU A 457 -49.09 27.32 31.33
N SER A 458 -48.62 28.04 30.32
CA SER A 458 -48.33 27.51 28.99
C SER A 458 -47.20 28.27 28.31
N ASP A 459 -46.58 27.62 27.32
CA ASP A 459 -45.39 28.09 26.59
C ASP A 459 -45.49 27.74 25.09
N THR A 460 -44.84 28.51 24.24
CA THR A 460 -44.66 28.23 22.81
C THR A 460 -43.18 28.09 22.47
N ILE A 461 -42.76 26.87 22.13
CA ILE A 461 -41.37 26.52 21.85
C ILE A 461 -41.17 26.29 20.37
N THR A 462 -40.22 26.99 19.76
CA THR A 462 -39.78 26.77 18.37
C THR A 462 -38.41 26.12 18.36
N VAL A 463 -38.31 24.96 17.70
CA VAL A 463 -37.06 24.19 17.57
C VAL A 463 -36.70 24.01 16.10
N ALA A 464 -35.42 24.22 15.78
CA ALA A 464 -34.86 23.98 14.45
C ALA A 464 -33.45 23.36 14.54
N GLY A 465 -33.02 22.71 13.46
CA GLY A 465 -31.69 22.11 13.32
C GLY A 465 -31.64 20.59 13.44
N PHE A 466 -32.75 19.92 13.71
CA PHE A 466 -32.84 18.46 13.53
C PHE A 466 -32.73 18.12 12.03
N PRO A 467 -32.16 16.95 11.67
CA PRO A 467 -32.35 16.36 10.35
C PRO A 467 -33.85 16.20 10.01
N ASP A 468 -34.21 16.30 8.73
CA ASP A 468 -35.63 16.26 8.30
C ASP A 468 -36.31 14.90 8.56
N ASP A 469 -35.52 13.82 8.63
CA ASP A 469 -35.92 12.44 8.92
C ASP A 469 -35.82 12.08 10.42
N HIS A 470 -35.49 13.05 11.29
CA HIS A 470 -35.14 12.77 12.68
C HIS A 470 -36.27 12.10 13.48
N GLY A 471 -35.90 11.11 14.28
CA GLY A 471 -36.82 10.24 15.01
C GLY A 471 -37.36 9.07 14.19
N SER A 472 -37.07 9.01 12.88
CA SER A 472 -37.38 7.85 12.01
C SER A 472 -36.17 6.93 11.78
N PHE A 473 -34.94 7.42 12.00
CA PHE A 473 -33.73 6.63 11.82
C PHE A 473 -33.54 5.63 12.98
N THR A 474 -33.58 4.34 12.65
CA THR A 474 -33.50 3.23 13.63
C THR A 474 -32.07 2.80 13.98
N GLY A 475 -31.06 3.54 13.53
CA GLY A 475 -29.65 3.16 13.65
C GLY A 475 -29.17 2.29 12.50
N ASP A 476 -27.84 2.13 12.42
CA ASP A 476 -27.16 1.25 11.47
C ASP A 476 -26.02 0.52 12.19
N GLU A 477 -26.16 -0.80 12.37
CA GLU A 477 -25.16 -1.63 13.07
C GLU A 477 -23.88 -1.83 12.25
N ALA A 478 -23.96 -1.81 10.91
CA ALA A 478 -22.80 -2.01 10.05
C ALA A 478 -21.86 -0.80 10.08
N PHE A 479 -22.43 0.41 10.12
CA PHE A 479 -21.69 1.66 10.28
C PHE A 479 -21.39 2.02 11.76
N GLY A 480 -22.13 1.41 12.70
CA GLY A 480 -21.97 1.62 14.15
C GLY A 480 -22.67 2.88 14.67
N PHE A 481 -23.79 3.29 14.05
CA PHE A 481 -24.58 4.45 14.44
C PHE A 481 -25.84 4.04 15.21
N GLY A 482 -26.10 4.68 16.35
CA GLY A 482 -27.30 4.48 17.15
C GLY A 482 -28.57 5.04 16.49
N ALA A 483 -29.73 4.58 16.97
CA ALA A 483 -31.03 5.14 16.60
C ALA A 483 -31.20 6.56 17.14
N ASP A 484 -31.98 7.37 16.42
CA ASP A 484 -32.39 8.71 16.89
C ASP A 484 -33.18 8.60 18.19
N ARG A 485 -33.02 9.58 19.08
CA ARG A 485 -33.92 9.73 20.23
C ARG A 485 -35.25 10.33 19.75
N PRO A 486 -36.39 9.63 19.89
CA PRO A 486 -37.66 10.10 19.32
C PRO A 486 -38.23 11.33 20.05
N HIS A 487 -37.82 11.58 21.30
CA HIS A 487 -38.39 12.62 22.16
C HIS A 487 -37.34 13.57 22.74
N ALA A 488 -37.70 14.85 22.79
CA ALA A 488 -37.13 15.86 23.66
C ALA A 488 -38.06 16.02 24.88
N GLN A 489 -37.58 16.65 25.95
CA GLN A 489 -38.34 16.81 27.18
C GLN A 489 -38.59 18.30 27.46
N VAL A 490 -39.77 18.64 27.97
CA VAL A 490 -40.06 19.99 28.51
C VAL A 490 -40.41 19.85 29.97
N SER A 491 -39.70 20.56 30.84
CA SER A 491 -39.92 20.54 32.28
C SER A 491 -40.32 21.91 32.81
N VAL A 492 -41.27 21.94 33.76
CA VAL A 492 -41.57 23.17 34.51
C VAL A 492 -40.81 23.16 35.84
N TRP A 493 -40.04 24.21 36.07
CA TRP A 493 -39.30 24.46 37.30
C TRP A 493 -39.95 25.59 38.08
N TRP A 494 -40.11 25.41 39.39
CA TRP A 494 -40.43 26.50 40.32
C TRP A 494 -39.16 27.00 41.02
N ALA A 495 -39.08 28.31 41.24
CA ALA A 495 -38.10 28.92 42.12
C ALA A 495 -38.71 30.04 42.99
N GLY A 496 -38.50 29.97 44.32
CA GLY A 496 -39.12 30.93 45.25
C GLY A 496 -38.90 30.59 46.73
N ASP A 497 -39.59 31.32 47.59
CA ASP A 497 -39.65 31.07 49.04
C ASP A 497 -41.09 30.75 49.44
N SER A 498 -41.43 29.47 49.58
CA SER A 498 -42.81 29.03 49.88
C SER A 498 -43.37 29.52 51.23
N ALA A 499 -42.60 30.27 52.04
CA ALA A 499 -43.05 30.87 53.30
C ALA A 499 -43.33 32.39 53.20
N ASP A 500 -42.76 33.12 52.24
CA ASP A 500 -42.96 34.57 52.08
C ASP A 500 -42.65 35.03 50.64
N GLN A 501 -43.70 35.40 49.89
CA GLN A 501 -43.62 35.93 48.53
C GLN A 501 -42.66 37.13 48.37
N LYS A 502 -42.41 37.90 49.44
CA LYS A 502 -41.47 39.04 49.38
C LYS A 502 -40.03 38.60 49.15
N ASN A 503 -39.71 37.33 49.40
CA ASN A 503 -38.38 36.75 49.20
C ASN A 503 -38.19 36.13 47.81
N ASP A 504 -39.23 35.94 46.99
CA ASP A 504 -39.14 35.27 45.68
C ASP A 504 -38.14 35.91 44.71
N GLU A 505 -37.94 37.24 44.77
CA GLU A 505 -36.94 37.93 43.94
C GLU A 505 -35.50 37.48 44.24
N ARG A 506 -35.22 36.91 45.42
CA ARG A 506 -33.90 36.35 45.77
C ARG A 506 -33.61 35.06 45.02
N TYR A 507 -34.65 34.32 44.64
CA TYR A 507 -34.61 33.03 43.94
C TYR A 507 -35.00 33.18 42.47
N LYS A 508 -34.97 34.41 41.95
CA LYS A 508 -35.21 34.67 40.53
C LYS A 508 -34.24 33.84 39.68
N PRO A 509 -34.73 33.12 38.64
CA PRO A 509 -33.90 32.28 37.79
C PRO A 509 -32.68 33.02 37.22
N THR A 510 -31.48 32.49 37.49
CA THR A 510 -30.19 33.06 37.09
C THR A 510 -29.22 31.95 36.67
N GLY A 511 -28.43 32.20 35.62
CA GLY A 511 -27.60 31.18 34.99
C GLY A 511 -28.36 30.33 33.96
N ALA A 512 -27.68 29.96 32.87
CA ALA A 512 -28.29 29.24 31.75
C ALA A 512 -28.74 27.81 32.09
N ALA A 513 -28.07 27.16 33.04
CA ALA A 513 -28.31 25.78 33.42
C ALA A 513 -29.37 25.70 34.53
N VAL A 514 -30.15 24.63 34.52
CA VAL A 514 -31.09 24.33 35.61
C VAL A 514 -30.35 24.14 36.95
N PRO A 515 -30.95 24.58 38.07
CA PRO A 515 -30.36 24.43 39.39
C PRO A 515 -30.40 22.97 39.86
N GLN A 516 -29.66 22.66 40.92
CA GLN A 516 -29.93 21.45 41.69
C GLN A 516 -31.22 21.62 42.49
N GLU A 517 -32.01 20.56 42.62
CA GLU A 517 -33.28 20.61 43.36
C GLU A 517 -33.01 20.77 44.87
N ASP A 518 -33.62 21.79 45.47
CA ASP A 518 -33.46 22.14 46.89
C ASP A 518 -34.79 22.67 47.49
N GLU A 519 -34.73 23.34 48.64
CA GLU A 519 -35.91 23.90 49.29
C GLU A 519 -36.61 24.97 48.42
N HIS A 520 -35.83 25.71 47.63
CA HIS A 520 -36.20 26.90 46.87
C HIS A 520 -36.27 26.69 45.36
N HIS A 521 -35.76 25.59 44.82
CA HIS A 521 -35.80 25.24 43.40
C HIS A 521 -36.28 23.81 43.23
N ARG A 522 -37.39 23.60 42.50
CA ARG A 522 -37.97 22.25 42.31
C ARG A 522 -38.46 22.04 40.89
N LYS A 523 -38.22 20.85 40.36
CA LYS A 523 -38.82 20.41 39.10
C LYS A 523 -40.19 19.80 39.39
N LEU A 524 -41.22 20.33 38.74
CA LEU A 524 -42.62 20.07 39.12
C LEU A 524 -43.27 19.01 38.21
N VAL A 525 -42.97 19.09 36.92
CA VAL A 525 -43.49 18.20 35.89
C VAL A 525 -42.50 18.15 34.72
N THR A 526 -42.47 17.03 34.01
CA THR A 526 -41.75 16.84 32.76
C THR A 526 -42.69 16.15 31.76
N TRP A 527 -42.74 16.64 30.53
CA TRP A 527 -43.46 16.02 29.42
C TRP A 527 -42.49 15.64 28.30
N ASP A 528 -42.78 14.55 27.60
CA ASP A 528 -42.06 14.18 26.39
C ASP A 528 -42.75 14.81 25.17
N ILE A 529 -41.98 15.42 24.26
CA ILE A 529 -42.47 15.95 22.98
C ILE A 529 -41.61 15.42 21.82
N PRO A 530 -42.15 15.30 20.59
CA PRO A 530 -41.39 14.78 19.46
C PRO A 530 -40.12 15.59 19.17
N ALA A 531 -38.97 14.91 19.11
CA ALA A 531 -37.68 15.51 18.77
C ALA A 531 -37.59 15.79 17.26
N LYS A 532 -38.16 16.92 16.82
CA LYS A 532 -38.16 17.34 15.41
C LYS A 532 -38.25 18.86 15.27
N ASN A 533 -37.96 19.35 14.07
CA ASN A 533 -38.16 20.76 13.73
C ASN A 533 -39.65 21.14 13.82
N GLY A 534 -39.97 22.30 14.39
CA GLY A 534 -41.33 22.80 14.46
C GLY A 534 -41.60 23.78 15.60
N MET A 535 -42.85 24.23 15.67
CA MET A 535 -43.38 25.03 16.78
C MET A 535 -44.34 24.16 17.60
N PHE A 536 -44.12 24.11 18.91
CA PHE A 536 -44.83 23.28 19.87
C PHE A 536 -45.53 24.17 20.89
N LYS A 537 -46.79 23.87 21.21
CA LYS A 537 -47.49 24.47 22.34
C LYS A 537 -47.40 23.53 23.53
N ILE A 538 -47.00 24.05 24.67
CA ILE A 538 -46.85 23.32 25.93
C ILE A 538 -47.88 23.86 26.92
N GLY A 539 -48.55 22.99 27.67
CA GLY A 539 -49.65 23.38 28.55
C GLY A 539 -51.00 23.53 27.82
N ALA A 540 -51.99 24.07 28.53
CA ALA A 540 -53.35 24.33 28.04
C ALA A 540 -54.07 23.09 27.46
N GLY A 541 -53.75 21.90 27.97
CA GLY A 541 -54.33 20.64 27.52
C GLY A 541 -53.81 20.13 26.17
N THR A 542 -52.73 20.71 25.63
CA THR A 542 -52.09 20.19 24.41
C THR A 542 -51.49 18.81 24.67
N LEU A 543 -51.66 17.84 23.78
CA LEU A 543 -51.18 16.47 24.02
C LEU A 543 -49.65 16.37 23.90
N ASP A 544 -49.05 15.58 24.80
CA ASP A 544 -47.64 15.18 24.77
C ASP A 544 -47.38 14.09 23.70
N ALA A 545 -46.16 13.57 23.63
CA ALA A 545 -45.79 12.50 22.70
C ALA A 545 -46.49 11.14 22.97
N ASN A 546 -46.97 10.91 24.19
CA ASN A 546 -47.70 9.70 24.60
C ASN A 546 -49.22 9.82 24.33
N GLY A 547 -49.72 11.04 24.13
CA GLY A 547 -51.13 11.36 23.93
C GLY A 547 -51.83 11.85 25.20
N ASP A 548 -51.09 12.12 26.28
CA ASP A 548 -51.61 12.66 27.53
C ASP A 548 -51.66 14.20 27.51
N PRO A 549 -52.67 14.85 28.09
CA PRO A 549 -52.79 16.31 28.07
C PRO A 549 -51.74 16.97 28.97
N MET A 550 -50.90 17.82 28.38
CA MET A 550 -50.00 18.72 29.10
C MET A 550 -50.84 19.82 29.76
N THR A 551 -51.07 19.71 31.07
CA THR A 551 -51.73 20.73 31.90
C THR A 551 -50.87 21.01 33.12
N PHE A 552 -50.65 22.28 33.45
CA PHE A 552 -49.94 22.66 34.68
C PHE A 552 -50.55 23.90 35.32
N THR A 553 -51.05 23.75 36.54
CA THR A 553 -51.60 24.85 37.35
C THR A 553 -50.58 25.29 38.40
N ALA A 554 -50.29 26.59 38.48
CA ALA A 554 -49.40 27.14 39.50
C ALA A 554 -50.05 27.09 40.89
N GLN A 555 -49.58 26.20 41.76
CA GLN A 555 -50.17 25.95 43.08
C GLN A 555 -49.66 26.89 44.19
N GLN A 556 -48.62 27.68 43.92
CA GLN A 556 -47.97 28.58 44.88
C GLN A 556 -47.38 29.79 44.15
N HIS A 557 -47.03 30.84 44.89
CA HIS A 557 -46.33 32.00 44.32
C HIS A 557 -44.86 31.67 44.01
N GLY A 558 -44.19 32.55 43.26
CA GLY A 558 -42.78 32.41 42.85
C GLY A 558 -42.58 32.45 41.34
N TRP A 559 -41.37 32.12 40.90
CA TRP A 559 -41.00 32.05 39.49
C TRP A 559 -41.25 30.65 38.95
N TYR A 560 -41.85 30.58 37.76
CA TYR A 560 -42.04 29.35 37.01
C TYR A 560 -41.30 29.45 35.68
N VAL A 561 -40.51 28.44 35.32
CA VAL A 561 -39.68 28.42 34.11
C VAL A 561 -39.98 27.16 33.32
N PHE A 562 -40.26 27.30 32.02
CA PHE A 562 -40.30 26.17 31.09
C PHE A 562 -38.89 25.94 30.56
N VAL A 563 -38.40 24.70 30.66
CA VAL A 563 -37.07 24.33 30.15
C VAL A 563 -37.20 23.16 29.19
N TRP A 564 -36.81 23.40 27.95
CA TRP A 564 -36.69 22.37 26.91
C TRP A 564 -35.31 21.71 26.99
N GLU A 565 -35.23 20.39 26.86
CA GLU A 565 -33.98 19.63 26.86
C GLU A 565 -34.02 18.49 25.83
N PHE A 566 -32.95 18.35 25.05
CA PHE A 566 -32.65 17.17 24.26
C PHE A 566 -31.26 16.65 24.62
N LYS A 567 -31.18 15.36 24.98
CA LYS A 567 -29.97 14.73 25.53
C LYS A 567 -28.88 14.42 24.51
N GLY A 568 -29.16 14.62 23.22
CA GLY A 568 -28.25 14.29 22.13
C GLY A 568 -28.18 12.79 21.84
N ASP A 569 -27.87 12.47 20.59
CA ASP A 569 -27.58 11.11 20.11
C ASP A 569 -26.38 11.16 19.15
N ASP A 570 -26.30 10.24 18.20
CA ASP A 570 -25.20 10.15 17.24
C ASP A 570 -25.40 11.10 16.05
N ARG A 571 -26.60 11.63 15.82
CA ARG A 571 -26.94 12.54 14.71
C ARG A 571 -27.19 13.97 15.16
N VAL A 572 -27.51 14.21 16.43
CA VAL A 572 -27.85 15.55 16.95
C VAL A 572 -27.18 15.83 18.29
N MET A 573 -26.65 17.04 18.45
CA MET A 573 -25.98 17.48 19.66
C MET A 573 -26.96 17.60 20.85
N PRO A 574 -26.52 17.39 22.10
CA PRO A 574 -27.30 17.81 23.26
C PRO A 574 -27.55 19.32 23.22
N ALA A 575 -28.77 19.73 23.57
CA ALA A 575 -29.18 21.13 23.61
C ALA A 575 -30.27 21.35 24.67
N ALA A 576 -30.34 22.55 25.23
CA ALA A 576 -31.38 22.95 26.16
C ALA A 576 -31.72 24.43 25.98
N SER A 577 -32.95 24.82 26.34
CA SER A 577 -33.34 26.23 26.49
C SER A 577 -32.75 26.80 27.80
N ARG A 578 -32.88 28.12 28.02
CA ARG A 578 -32.11 28.81 29.07
C ARG A 578 -32.95 29.06 30.32
N TYR A 579 -32.53 28.45 31.42
CA TYR A 579 -33.20 28.62 32.72
C TYR A 579 -33.32 30.10 33.19
N ASP A 580 -32.39 30.98 32.81
CA ASP A 580 -32.41 32.40 33.18
C ASP A 580 -33.07 33.35 32.18
N ASP A 581 -33.59 32.83 31.06
CA ASP A 581 -34.23 33.68 30.05
C ASP A 581 -35.45 34.39 30.65
N ALA A 582 -35.63 35.66 30.27
CA ALA A 582 -36.79 36.44 30.65
C ALA A 582 -38.06 35.99 29.91
N TRP A 583 -37.92 35.43 28.70
CA TRP A 583 -39.04 34.95 27.89
C TRP A 583 -39.53 33.57 28.33
N GLU A 584 -38.69 32.74 28.94
CA GLU A 584 -39.02 31.37 29.37
C GLU A 584 -39.69 31.32 30.76
N ARG A 585 -39.94 32.47 31.42
CA ARG A 585 -40.45 32.53 32.80
C ARG A 585 -41.70 33.37 33.04
N THR A 586 -42.52 32.88 33.96
CA THR A 586 -43.70 33.54 34.53
C THR A 586 -43.47 33.86 36.01
N ARG A 587 -43.86 35.04 36.47
CA ARG A 587 -43.94 35.41 37.89
C ARG A 587 -45.36 35.18 38.39
N VAL A 588 -45.53 34.25 39.34
CA VAL A 588 -46.82 33.97 39.96
C VAL A 588 -46.90 34.65 41.32
N THR A 589 -47.98 35.38 41.59
CA THR A 589 -48.26 35.96 42.91
C THR A 589 -49.53 35.38 43.51
N GLU A 590 -49.66 35.45 44.82
CA GLU A 590 -50.94 35.28 45.50
C GLU A 590 -51.97 36.28 44.94
N PRO A 591 -53.27 35.93 44.93
CA PRO A 591 -54.32 36.89 44.64
C PRO A 591 -54.27 38.03 45.66
N CYS A 592 -54.42 39.27 45.20
CA CYS A 592 -54.71 40.37 46.13
C CYS A 592 -56.05 40.09 46.80
N ASP A 593 -56.06 39.98 48.13
CA ASP A 593 -57.30 40.08 48.89
C ASP A 593 -57.94 41.44 48.55
N PRO A 594 -59.22 41.50 48.15
CA PRO A 594 -59.88 42.77 47.91
C PRO A 594 -60.00 43.51 49.24
N GLU A 595 -59.32 44.66 49.36
CA GLU A 595 -59.45 45.53 50.54
C GLU A 595 -60.94 45.77 50.84
N GLU A 596 -61.34 45.51 52.08
CA GLU A 596 -62.73 45.71 52.52
C GLU A 596 -63.15 47.16 52.25
N PRO A 597 -64.36 47.40 51.70
CA PRO A 597 -64.78 48.75 51.36
C PRO A 597 -64.91 49.60 52.63
N CYS A 598 -64.16 50.71 52.67
CA CYS A 598 -64.16 51.63 53.79
C CYS A 598 -65.59 52.11 54.13
N GLU A 599 -66.03 51.90 55.38
CA GLU A 599 -67.21 52.59 55.91
C GLU A 599 -66.91 54.10 56.06
N PRO A 600 -67.83 54.99 55.66
CA PRO A 600 -67.67 56.44 55.82
C PRO A 600 -68.19 56.96 57.19
N ASP A 601 -68.06 58.28 57.38
CA ASP A 601 -68.68 59.15 58.41
C ASP A 601 -67.95 59.19 59.78
N GLU A 602 -67.79 60.34 60.47
CA GLU A 602 -68.32 61.73 60.35
C GLU A 602 -67.24 62.75 60.89
N PRO A 603 -67.44 64.10 60.98
CA PRO A 603 -66.36 65.08 60.72
C PRO A 603 -66.07 66.13 61.84
N ASP A 604 -65.23 67.11 61.47
CA ASP A 604 -65.03 68.46 62.02
C ASP A 604 -64.36 68.70 63.40
N GLU A 605 -63.29 69.51 63.38
CA GLU A 605 -63.24 70.82 64.09
C GLU A 605 -62.10 71.70 63.48
N GLU A 606 -62.47 72.87 62.93
CA GLU A 606 -61.56 73.99 62.57
C GLU A 606 -61.12 74.73 63.87
N GLU A 607 -60.10 75.60 63.99
CA GLU A 607 -59.46 76.68 63.19
C GLU A 607 -58.20 77.14 64.02
N PRO A 608 -57.40 78.21 63.72
CA PRO A 608 -57.20 79.03 62.52
C PRO A 608 -55.69 79.28 62.12
N GLU A 609 -55.49 80.14 61.10
CA GLU A 609 -54.20 80.60 60.48
C GLU A 609 -53.41 81.61 61.36
N GLU A 610 -52.17 82.08 61.10
CA GLU A 610 -51.55 82.81 59.95
C GLU A 610 -50.02 83.07 60.27
N PRO A 611 -49.16 83.81 59.51
CA PRO A 611 -49.09 84.15 58.05
C PRO A 611 -47.66 84.07 57.39
N GLN A 612 -47.63 84.10 56.03
CA GLN A 612 -46.73 84.74 54.99
C GLN A 612 -45.20 85.02 55.26
N GLU A 613 -44.26 85.16 54.28
CA GLU A 613 -44.23 85.89 52.98
C GLU A 613 -43.26 85.27 51.89
N GLU A 614 -43.14 85.98 50.76
CA GLU A 614 -42.50 85.76 49.43
C GLU A 614 -40.92 85.70 49.45
N ASP A 615 -40.11 85.53 48.39
CA ASP A 615 -40.19 86.05 46.99
C ASP A 615 -39.15 85.45 45.98
N SER A 616 -39.48 85.63 44.68
CA SER A 616 -38.72 85.77 43.40
C SER A 616 -37.47 84.94 42.94
N ASP A 617 -37.63 84.41 41.71
CA ASP A 617 -36.76 84.43 40.49
C ASP A 617 -35.26 84.02 40.45
N GLU A 618 -34.95 83.06 39.54
CA GLU A 618 -33.65 82.97 38.81
C GLU A 618 -33.81 82.49 37.34
N PRO A 619 -33.09 83.08 36.36
CA PRO A 619 -33.06 82.62 34.95
C PRO A 619 -31.73 81.96 34.50
N LEU A 620 -31.82 81.19 33.41
CA LEU A 620 -30.73 80.55 32.64
C LEU A 620 -30.18 81.50 31.52
N PRO A 621 -29.10 81.17 30.75
CA PRO A 621 -27.84 80.45 31.07
C PRO A 621 -26.55 81.05 30.40
N ASP A 622 -25.40 80.38 30.64
CA ASP A 622 -24.35 79.97 29.64
C ASP A 622 -22.89 80.55 29.70
N THR A 623 -21.94 79.64 29.44
CA THR A 623 -20.48 79.75 29.16
C THR A 623 -19.48 80.18 30.28
N GLY A 624 -18.39 79.40 30.49
CA GLY A 624 -17.24 79.86 31.33
C GLY A 624 -16.19 78.86 31.86
N ILE A 625 -15.36 78.28 30.96
CA ILE A 625 -14.01 77.65 31.11
C ILE A 625 -13.24 77.82 32.46
N ASN A 626 -12.61 76.74 33.00
CA ASN A 626 -11.23 76.65 33.61
C ASN A 626 -10.99 75.26 34.29
N MET A 627 -9.79 74.72 34.57
CA MET A 627 -8.37 75.18 34.45
C MET A 627 -7.38 73.97 34.36
N MET A 628 -6.17 74.20 33.82
CA MET A 628 -4.92 73.38 33.94
C MET A 628 -4.26 73.52 35.35
N PRO A 629 -3.04 73.01 35.73
CA PRO A 629 -1.87 72.40 35.02
C PRO A 629 -1.32 71.12 35.77
N PRO A 630 -0.04 70.63 35.72
CA PRO A 630 1.18 70.98 34.95
C PRO A 630 1.81 69.83 34.11
N LEU A 631 2.55 70.02 33.01
CA LEU A 631 3.73 70.87 32.64
C LEU A 631 5.12 70.27 32.95
N ALA A 632 5.74 69.63 31.92
CA ALA A 632 7.17 69.69 31.55
C ALA A 632 7.32 69.13 30.10
N VAL A 633 7.66 69.89 29.04
CA VAL A 633 8.96 70.56 28.70
C VAL A 633 10.05 69.51 28.37
N THR A 634 10.62 69.38 27.15
CA THR A 634 10.56 70.17 25.89
C THR A 634 11.13 69.38 24.68
N ALA A 635 10.71 69.74 23.45
CA ALA A 635 11.46 69.83 22.15
C ALA A 635 12.53 68.77 21.74
N ALA A 636 12.82 68.42 20.47
CA ALA A 636 12.24 68.54 19.10
C ALA A 636 13.16 67.68 18.16
N ALA A 637 13.13 67.60 16.81
CA ALA A 637 12.36 68.28 15.75
C ALA A 637 12.36 67.46 14.42
N VAL A 638 11.38 67.71 13.55
CA VAL A 638 11.39 67.73 12.05
C VAL A 638 12.23 66.71 11.23
N LEU A 639 11.56 65.98 10.31
CA LEU A 639 11.81 65.84 8.85
C LEU A 639 10.86 64.75 8.29
N ILE A 640 9.75 65.06 7.60
CA ILE A 640 9.60 65.26 6.14
C ILE A 640 10.28 64.17 5.26
N GLY A 641 9.47 63.47 4.45
CA GLY A 641 9.96 62.59 3.38
C GLY A 641 8.91 61.64 2.80
N GLY A 642 7.98 62.12 1.98
CA GLY A 642 7.02 61.26 1.27
C GLY A 642 7.61 60.67 -0.02
N VAL A 643 7.16 59.46 -0.39
CA VAL A 643 7.48 58.83 -1.68
C VAL A 643 6.23 58.23 -2.30
N MET A 644 5.92 58.64 -3.53
CA MET A 644 4.88 58.08 -4.39
C MET A 644 5.30 58.26 -5.85
N LEU A 645 4.95 57.27 -6.68
CA LEU A 645 4.95 57.25 -8.16
C LEU A 645 6.25 56.95 -8.95
N PHE A 646 6.29 55.71 -9.46
CA PHE A 646 6.27 55.36 -10.90
C PHE A 646 7.48 55.68 -11.81
N ILE A 647 8.03 54.65 -12.47
CA ILE A 647 8.01 54.44 -13.95
C ILE A 647 8.83 53.17 -14.32
N ALA A 648 8.40 52.48 -15.39
CA ALA A 648 9.04 51.28 -15.91
C ALA A 648 10.11 51.57 -16.99
N SER A 649 11.09 50.68 -17.15
CA SER A 649 11.71 50.42 -18.46
C SER A 649 12.27 49.00 -18.59
N ARG A 650 12.14 48.42 -19.79
CA ARG A 650 12.70 47.12 -20.18
C ARG A 650 14.23 47.20 -20.36
N ARG A 651 14.93 46.07 -20.20
CA ARG A 651 15.87 45.57 -21.23
C ARG A 651 16.23 44.09 -21.07
N HIS A 652 16.45 43.44 -22.22
CA HIS A 652 17.09 42.12 -22.33
C HIS A 652 18.55 42.18 -21.87
N ILE A 653 19.04 41.11 -21.26
CA ILE A 653 19.89 40.08 -21.90
C ILE A 653 19.49 38.73 -21.30
#